data_AF-A0A8S4MN32-F1
#
_entry.id   AF-A0A8S4MN32-F1
#
_cell.length_a   1.000
_cell.length_b   1.000
_cell.length_c   1.000
_cell.angle_alpha   90.00
_cell.angle_beta   90.00
_cell.angle_gamma   90.00
#
_symmetry.space_group_name_H-M   'P 1'
#
loop_
_entity.id
_entity.type
_entity.pdbx_description
1 polymer ?
#
loop_
_entity_poly.entity_id
_entity_poly.type
_entity_poly.pdbx_seq_one_letter_code
_entity_poly.pdbx_strand_id
1 'polypeptide(L)'
;MTYFSQHPRLLMLSTKMAAVQRPRAAKQQSETGLLMSVIRTLSASEDFEQREVEKQRLEKAFKECDSKLDKLVEENYDDLTATVNHFSTISTSIHTCRDRMQAVRQNLKSCKSLLRCKRDELRKLWIEGIEHKQILSLLQQIENVKQTPEKLDEYMAKKHYLHATELLVSAVASLEGTLSGVEALRDVRAELQNKKEQMHEVLIEELHRHLYIRSTAQVNKPLRRQGSIKGTANRDVSPSPARKLLQQGSRSLDYMSPGAASGDDDPAQVQENMEGDPEADSVQFMSVLVESLSILQKIPETVEAIKSRMEKEMTLIVHRTTSQVLDNAEQRGETATQQNQPRLLLELFELLFEKFRCVAQAHDAVLMFLQRISVSYFPLVAGIVSPSQPWNSASHGQAEFELYGREDVWSRIQAVLQLVLNDYLDVKNTASASQNQGPSAYTDAAVDISTYFTKKRHQKVKKYPLFKFEMSSHAISMNNYLREQKRKKGGLGEPDLLENGTEVQYVCEPGAKNITVIFNTLQRFVKEIEVTLQYSSGARCQLHDFLTEYIKTIFLGQVHMDVNKNIQQASRGAEALKLLTDAQTMKTMGLQRPLLQSTITVERCLAELRELMYALPAYSDHFLSMICKMLQDYRDMCQSAYRGVVQRGSEEQRIISATWAKDEDISRLLRSLPNWQNLENRRARKDDEVENPEAVRARNTKLQRDRTEERIATMWNNKESDLLTNNLGDSLIPKYEVLQDVNDLRVLANLHESLEWFAGRIRSFNSTLPLASPGMGLSPASSDSSPSDLQPVSPATLASLTSLAREFQDLAETCLLVLHLEVRVHCFFFLLPMAKQSNYSGNLESTDPDPLVVKLNKDLSSIEESLTTSLNTHKFRYIFEGLGHQMSSILVNSTQYFNRISHSGIKKMCRNIFALQQNLTNITMSREVDLDHARQYYETLYMTVEEILNSLVEQGVHFTELEYVNALNLLQRSTPGTDAKAHAARLWRLKEIMAQKVGNQNAEMTEI
;
A
#
# COMPACT_ATOMS: atom_id res chain seq x y z
N MET A 1 7.61 74.85 15.90
CA MET A 1 8.82 75.70 15.80
C MET A 1 9.16 75.89 14.33
N THR A 2 9.86 76.98 13.99
CA THR A 2 10.60 77.21 12.71
C THR A 2 9.88 76.95 11.37
N TYR A 3 9.45 78.00 10.67
CA TYR A 3 10.25 78.70 9.63
C TYR A 3 9.58 80.01 9.15
N PHE A 4 10.33 80.86 8.44
CA PHE A 4 10.00 82.25 8.00
C PHE A 4 9.78 83.26 9.15
N SER A 5 10.63 84.26 9.42
CA SER A 5 11.59 85.06 8.63
C SER A 5 10.97 85.98 7.58
N GLN A 6 10.76 87.26 7.96
CA GLN A 6 11.50 88.38 7.36
C GLN A 6 11.45 89.64 8.24
N HIS A 7 12.38 90.57 7.98
CA HIS A 7 12.83 91.62 8.91
C HIS A 7 12.61 93.02 8.22
N PRO A 8 13.29 94.14 8.56
CA PRO A 8 12.61 95.32 9.15
C PRO A 8 12.76 96.64 8.35
N ARG A 9 12.21 97.76 8.87
CA ARG A 9 12.90 99.05 9.15
C ARG A 9 11.95 100.28 9.24
N LEU A 10 12.53 101.38 9.75
CA LEU A 10 12.07 102.79 9.77
C LEU A 10 11.04 103.14 10.86
N LEU A 11 11.22 104.17 11.70
CA LEU A 11 12.41 104.99 11.98
C LEU A 11 12.27 105.67 13.36
N MET A 12 13.35 105.82 14.12
CA MET A 12 13.40 106.74 15.27
C MET A 12 13.85 108.14 14.81
N LEU A 13 13.19 109.19 15.31
CA LEU A 13 13.66 110.58 15.43
C LEU A 13 12.75 111.25 16.48
N SER A 14 13.15 111.34 17.76
CA SER A 14 14.01 112.37 18.34
C SER A 14 13.43 113.79 18.31
N THR A 15 12.91 114.25 19.45
CA THR A 15 13.01 115.67 19.86
C THR A 15 13.02 115.79 21.37
N LYS A 16 14.12 116.31 21.94
CA LYS A 16 14.16 116.84 23.31
C LYS A 16 13.66 118.29 23.26
N MET A 17 12.87 118.74 24.24
CA MET A 17 12.81 120.15 24.61
C MET A 17 12.73 120.33 26.14
N ALA A 18 13.23 121.48 26.59
CA ALA A 18 13.63 121.74 27.97
C ALA A 18 12.67 122.70 28.70
N ALA A 19 13.00 123.01 29.96
CA ALA A 19 12.20 123.82 30.88
C ALA A 19 12.09 125.31 30.48
N VAL A 20 11.03 125.96 30.96
CA VAL A 20 10.93 127.43 31.07
C VAL A 20 10.39 127.79 32.46
N GLN A 21 11.02 128.76 33.12
CA GLN A 21 10.58 129.39 34.37
C GLN A 21 9.93 130.76 34.10
N ARG A 22 9.05 131.16 35.04
CA ARG A 22 8.49 132.50 35.36
C ARG A 22 8.99 133.75 34.59
N PRO A 23 8.12 134.77 34.57
CA PRO A 23 8.51 136.12 34.96
C PRO A 23 7.77 136.64 36.21
N ARG A 24 8.32 137.70 36.82
CA ARG A 24 7.80 138.46 37.97
C ARG A 24 8.27 139.92 37.82
N ALA A 25 7.40 140.91 38.08
CA ALA A 25 7.66 142.28 38.58
C ALA A 25 6.95 143.45 37.84
N ALA A 26 6.09 144.16 38.59
CA ALA A 26 5.78 145.61 38.59
C ALA A 26 4.78 145.87 39.76
N LYS A 27 4.84 146.84 40.68
CA LYS A 27 5.85 147.83 41.11
C LYS A 27 5.90 149.24 40.47
N GLN A 28 4.94 150.13 40.77
CA GLN A 28 5.20 151.58 41.04
C GLN A 28 4.02 152.31 41.75
N GLN A 29 4.39 153.07 42.80
CA GLN A 29 3.95 154.43 43.23
C GLN A 29 2.44 154.78 43.26
N SER A 30 1.76 155.08 44.38
CA SER A 30 2.05 155.85 45.62
C SER A 30 1.86 157.38 45.52
N GLU A 31 0.59 157.81 45.52
CA GLU A 31 0.14 159.21 45.54
C GLU A 31 0.42 159.95 46.87
N THR A 32 0.95 159.24 47.89
CA THR A 32 1.29 159.76 49.22
C THR A 32 2.22 160.98 49.21
N GLY A 33 2.93 161.24 48.11
CA GLY A 33 3.71 162.46 47.91
C GLY A 33 2.88 163.75 47.89
N LEU A 34 1.67 163.73 47.29
CA LEU A 34 0.79 164.90 47.26
C LEU A 34 0.19 165.18 48.64
N LEU A 35 -0.30 164.15 49.32
CA LEU A 35 -0.91 164.28 50.65
C LEU A 35 0.07 164.89 51.67
N MET A 36 1.34 164.47 51.62
CA MET A 36 2.42 164.99 52.48
C MET A 36 2.93 166.40 52.08
N SER A 37 2.47 166.94 50.95
CA SER A 37 2.60 168.37 50.63
C SER A 37 1.45 169.16 51.25
N VAL A 38 0.21 168.70 51.07
CA VAL A 38 -1.01 169.31 51.62
C VAL A 38 -0.95 169.42 53.16
N ILE A 39 -0.55 168.34 53.84
CA ILE A 39 -0.38 168.33 55.31
C ILE A 39 0.65 169.40 55.77
N ARG A 40 1.71 169.63 54.98
CA ARG A 40 2.78 170.57 55.33
C ARG A 40 2.36 172.03 55.19
N THR A 41 1.57 172.36 54.17
CA THR A 41 0.97 173.68 53.99
C THR A 41 -0.06 173.96 55.10
N LEU A 42 -0.86 172.94 55.45
CA LEU A 42 -1.85 173.02 56.52
C LEU A 42 -1.23 173.14 57.92
N SER A 43 0.02 172.69 58.15
CA SER A 43 0.66 172.72 59.48
C SER A 43 1.55 173.93 59.76
N ALA A 44 1.86 174.77 58.75
CA ALA A 44 2.81 175.88 58.86
C ALA A 44 2.17 177.28 58.71
N SER A 45 0.84 177.35 58.56
CA SER A 45 0.07 178.59 58.42
C SER A 45 -0.70 178.89 59.70
N GLU A 46 -0.45 180.06 60.30
CA GLU A 46 -1.05 180.51 61.56
C GLU A 46 -2.44 181.16 61.38
N ASP A 47 -2.87 181.37 60.13
CA ASP A 47 -4.07 182.13 59.79
C ASP A 47 -5.28 181.22 59.48
N PHE A 48 -6.39 181.43 60.17
CA PHE A 48 -7.57 180.54 60.09
C PHE A 48 -8.29 180.65 58.75
N GLU A 49 -8.36 181.85 58.16
CA GLU A 49 -9.07 182.07 56.88
C GLU A 49 -8.40 181.36 55.68
N GLN A 50 -7.07 181.37 55.61
CA GLN A 50 -6.35 180.72 54.49
C GLN A 50 -6.55 179.19 54.48
N ARG A 51 -6.69 178.57 55.65
CA ARG A 51 -6.87 177.12 55.80
C ARG A 51 -8.19 176.64 55.20
N GLU A 52 -9.25 177.45 55.28
CA GLU A 52 -10.56 177.13 54.71
C GLU A 52 -10.61 177.35 53.17
N VAL A 53 -9.83 178.30 52.64
CA VAL A 53 -9.72 178.54 51.19
C VAL A 53 -9.10 177.35 50.44
N GLU A 54 -7.99 176.78 50.94
CA GLU A 54 -7.39 175.59 50.32
C GLU A 54 -8.26 174.33 50.50
N LYS A 55 -9.02 174.21 51.60
CA LYS A 55 -10.03 173.15 51.75
C LYS A 55 -11.12 173.24 50.68
N GLN A 56 -11.71 174.43 50.47
CA GLN A 56 -12.74 174.63 49.42
C GLN A 56 -12.19 174.36 48.02
N ARG A 57 -10.92 174.67 47.76
CA ARG A 57 -10.24 174.35 46.50
C ARG A 57 -10.14 172.84 46.27
N LEU A 58 -9.79 172.07 47.30
CA LEU A 58 -9.72 170.60 47.27
C LEU A 58 -11.10 169.96 47.08
N GLU A 59 -12.12 170.41 47.81
CA GLU A 59 -13.51 169.93 47.63
C GLU A 59 -14.04 170.18 46.21
N LYS A 60 -13.68 171.32 45.61
CA LYS A 60 -14.05 171.65 44.22
C LYS A 60 -13.35 170.74 43.21
N ALA A 61 -12.05 170.50 43.38
CA ALA A 61 -11.29 169.59 42.51
C ALA A 61 -11.78 168.14 42.61
N PHE A 62 -12.14 167.67 43.81
CA PHE A 62 -12.66 166.31 44.00
C PHE A 62 -13.98 166.10 43.27
N LYS A 63 -14.94 167.04 43.38
CA LYS A 63 -16.20 167.02 42.63
C LYS A 63 -16.01 167.06 41.11
N GLU A 64 -14.96 167.74 40.63
CA GLU A 64 -14.64 167.81 39.20
C GLU A 64 -14.03 166.50 38.67
N CYS A 65 -13.27 165.77 39.50
CA CYS A 65 -12.81 164.41 39.19
C CYS A 65 -13.95 163.39 39.24
N ASP A 66 -14.81 163.41 40.26
CA ASP A 66 -15.99 162.54 40.36
C ASP A 66 -16.88 162.69 39.13
N SER A 67 -17.21 163.92 38.74
CA SER A 67 -18.03 164.19 37.54
C SER A 67 -17.36 163.74 36.23
N LYS A 68 -16.02 163.67 36.17
CA LYS A 68 -15.30 163.08 35.02
C LYS A 68 -15.30 161.56 35.07
N LEU A 69 -15.22 160.96 36.25
CA LEU A 69 -15.30 159.50 36.42
C LEU A 69 -16.70 158.99 36.08
N ASP A 70 -17.76 159.63 36.59
CA ASP A 70 -19.15 159.31 36.26
C ASP A 70 -19.37 159.39 34.75
N LYS A 71 -18.89 160.44 34.08
CA LYS A 71 -18.95 160.53 32.61
C LYS A 71 -18.20 159.42 31.90
N LEU A 72 -16.99 159.09 32.33
CA LEU A 72 -16.21 157.98 31.74
C LEU A 72 -16.85 156.60 32.00
N VAL A 73 -17.56 156.44 33.11
CA VAL A 73 -18.31 155.23 33.46
C VAL A 73 -19.63 155.16 32.69
N GLU A 74 -20.33 156.27 32.48
CA GLU A 74 -21.48 156.35 31.55
C GLU A 74 -21.04 156.07 30.10
N GLU A 75 -19.91 156.65 29.65
CA GLU A 75 -19.35 156.45 28.30
C GLU A 75 -18.89 155.01 28.02
N ASN A 76 -18.55 154.20 29.05
CA ASN A 76 -18.01 152.84 28.89
C ASN A 76 -18.78 151.77 29.69
N TYR A 77 -20.02 152.05 30.10
CA TYR A 77 -20.82 151.15 30.94
C TYR A 77 -21.07 149.78 30.27
N ASP A 78 -21.30 149.80 28.96
CA ASP A 78 -21.56 148.62 28.14
C ASP A 78 -20.33 147.71 28.06
N ASP A 79 -19.12 148.26 27.87
CA ASP A 79 -17.87 147.49 27.78
C ASP A 79 -17.47 146.85 29.12
N LEU A 80 -17.71 147.55 30.24
CA LEU A 80 -17.50 146.99 31.58
C LEU A 80 -18.48 145.85 31.87
N THR A 81 -19.75 146.04 31.51
CA THR A 81 -20.80 145.01 31.65
C THR A 81 -20.50 143.80 30.76
N ALA A 82 -20.03 144.05 29.53
CA ALA A 82 -19.62 143.01 28.59
C ALA A 82 -18.44 142.18 29.13
N THR A 83 -17.39 142.82 29.67
CA THR A 83 -16.21 142.09 30.17
C THR A 83 -16.51 141.22 31.39
N VAL A 84 -17.36 141.68 32.32
CA VAL A 84 -17.83 140.86 33.46
C VAL A 84 -18.67 139.66 32.98
N ASN A 85 -19.57 139.86 32.02
CA ASN A 85 -20.37 138.79 31.43
C ASN A 85 -19.52 137.76 30.66
N HIS A 86 -18.48 138.21 29.94
CA HIS A 86 -17.53 137.30 29.29
C HIS A 86 -16.78 136.45 30.32
N PHE A 87 -16.32 137.02 31.43
CA PHE A 87 -15.60 136.26 32.47
C PHE A 87 -16.51 135.21 33.13
N SER A 88 -17.77 135.55 33.41
CA SER A 88 -18.78 134.61 33.91
C SER A 88 -19.04 133.46 32.90
N THR A 89 -19.17 133.80 31.61
CA THR A 89 -19.38 132.83 30.52
C THR A 89 -18.18 131.89 30.31
N ILE A 90 -16.95 132.40 30.45
CA ILE A 90 -15.73 131.59 30.38
C ILE A 90 -15.61 130.67 31.61
N SER A 91 -15.88 131.18 32.81
CA SER A 91 -15.80 130.40 34.07
C SER A 91 -16.81 129.25 34.10
N THR A 92 -18.05 129.51 33.67
CA THR A 92 -19.08 128.48 33.49
C THR A 92 -18.69 127.48 32.40
N SER A 93 -18.22 127.93 31.23
CA SER A 93 -17.74 127.06 30.15
C SER A 93 -16.60 126.12 30.60
N ILE A 94 -15.66 126.60 31.42
CA ILE A 94 -14.58 125.79 31.98
C ILE A 94 -15.13 124.72 32.94
N HIS A 95 -16.09 125.06 33.80
CA HIS A 95 -16.78 124.07 34.63
C HIS A 95 -17.51 123.02 33.78
N THR A 96 -18.31 123.44 32.79
CA THR A 96 -19.01 122.51 31.89
C THR A 96 -18.05 121.60 31.13
N CYS A 97 -16.87 122.11 30.73
CA CYS A 97 -15.84 121.32 30.07
C CYS A 97 -15.19 120.31 31.03
N ARG A 98 -14.95 120.70 32.31
CA ARG A 98 -14.44 119.82 33.36
C ARG A 98 -15.42 118.68 33.68
N ASP A 99 -16.71 118.98 33.79
CA ASP A 99 -17.77 118.00 34.03
C ASP A 99 -17.92 117.04 32.84
N ARG A 100 -17.90 117.55 31.60
CA ARG A 100 -17.86 116.72 30.38
C ARG A 100 -16.64 115.82 30.34
N MET A 101 -15.45 116.31 30.71
CA MET A 101 -14.24 115.50 30.75
C MET A 101 -14.30 114.41 31.83
N GLN A 102 -14.94 114.69 32.97
CA GLN A 102 -15.19 113.71 34.03
C GLN A 102 -16.21 112.64 33.58
N ALA A 103 -17.30 113.03 32.91
CA ALA A 103 -18.27 112.13 32.31
C ALA A 103 -17.64 111.23 31.23
N VAL A 104 -16.82 111.79 30.33
CA VAL A 104 -16.07 111.01 29.32
C VAL A 104 -15.13 110.01 29.99
N ARG A 105 -14.39 110.40 31.04
CA ARG A 105 -13.55 109.47 31.81
C ARG A 105 -14.35 108.33 32.44
N GLN A 106 -15.54 108.61 32.95
CA GLN A 106 -16.39 107.59 33.55
C GLN A 106 -16.98 106.65 32.48
N ASN A 107 -17.43 107.18 31.34
CA ASN A 107 -17.88 106.37 30.21
C ASN A 107 -16.76 105.48 29.67
N LEU A 108 -15.52 105.98 29.59
CA LEU A 108 -14.38 105.21 29.11
C LEU A 108 -13.96 104.11 30.11
N LYS A 109 -14.11 104.33 31.42
CA LYS A 109 -14.03 103.27 32.44
C LYS A 109 -15.13 102.21 32.24
N SER A 110 -16.38 102.61 32.02
CA SER A 110 -17.51 101.70 31.79
C SER A 110 -17.30 100.84 30.53
N CYS A 111 -16.91 101.45 29.40
CA CYS A 111 -16.56 100.74 28.17
C CYS A 111 -15.40 99.75 28.39
N LYS A 112 -14.37 100.13 29.15
CA LYS A 112 -13.26 99.22 29.51
C LYS A 112 -13.72 98.02 30.33
N SER A 113 -14.71 98.18 31.20
CA SER A 113 -15.32 97.06 31.95
C SER A 113 -16.15 96.16 31.04
N LEU A 114 -17.03 96.74 30.21
CA LEU A 114 -17.87 96.00 29.24
C LEU A 114 -17.04 95.18 28.24
N LEU A 115 -15.94 95.73 27.73
CA LEU A 115 -15.01 95.01 26.87
C LEU A 115 -14.27 93.87 27.59
N ARG A 116 -13.99 94.01 28.90
CA ARG A 116 -13.46 92.91 29.72
C ARG A 116 -14.46 91.78 29.88
N CYS A 117 -15.71 92.10 30.25
CA CYS A 117 -16.79 91.11 30.35
C CYS A 117 -16.95 90.33 29.04
N LYS A 118 -17.04 91.02 27.88
CA LYS A 118 -17.14 90.35 26.58
C LYS A 118 -15.93 89.46 26.24
N ARG A 119 -14.72 89.84 26.66
CA ARG A 119 -13.52 89.00 26.46
C ARG A 119 -13.58 87.72 27.29
N ASP A 120 -14.00 87.83 28.55
CA ASP A 120 -14.05 86.70 29.48
C ASP A 120 -15.21 85.75 29.11
N GLU A 121 -16.32 86.30 28.60
CA GLU A 121 -17.45 85.56 28.04
C GLU A 121 -17.12 84.90 26.68
N LEU A 122 -16.39 85.56 25.77
CA LEU A 122 -15.83 84.90 24.57
C LEU A 122 -14.88 83.76 24.93
N ARG A 123 -14.05 83.94 25.96
CA ARG A 123 -13.12 82.89 26.41
C ARG A 123 -13.88 81.69 26.97
N LYS A 124 -14.96 81.92 27.71
CA LYS A 124 -15.88 80.87 28.17
C LYS A 124 -16.50 80.13 26.98
N LEU A 125 -17.13 80.84 26.04
CA LEU A 125 -17.74 80.25 24.83
C LEU A 125 -16.73 79.51 23.94
N TRP A 126 -15.47 79.94 23.90
CA TRP A 126 -14.41 79.24 23.16
C TRP A 126 -13.94 77.96 23.85
N ILE A 127 -13.87 77.95 25.19
CA ILE A 127 -13.61 76.73 25.98
C ILE A 127 -14.79 75.76 25.82
N GLU A 128 -16.02 76.21 26.01
CA GLU A 128 -17.24 75.43 25.77
C GLU A 128 -17.30 74.91 24.32
N GLY A 129 -16.87 75.70 23.33
CA GLY A 129 -16.78 75.27 21.93
C GLY A 129 -15.71 74.20 21.66
N ILE A 130 -14.58 74.21 22.38
CA ILE A 130 -13.58 73.13 22.34
C ILE A 130 -14.11 71.89 23.04
N GLU A 131 -14.70 72.03 24.22
CA GLU A 131 -15.32 70.94 24.97
C GLU A 131 -16.40 70.26 24.15
N HIS A 132 -17.33 71.03 23.53
CA HIS A 132 -18.33 70.49 22.62
C HIS A 132 -17.72 69.78 21.41
N LYS A 133 -16.66 70.31 20.80
CA LYS A 133 -15.98 69.64 19.68
C LYS A 133 -15.33 68.32 20.11
N GLN A 134 -14.78 68.27 21.32
CA GLN A 134 -14.13 67.08 21.86
C GLN A 134 -15.16 66.03 22.32
N ILE A 135 -16.29 66.47 22.89
CA ILE A 135 -17.48 65.64 23.17
C ILE A 135 -18.05 65.05 21.87
N LEU A 136 -18.21 65.84 20.80
CA LEU A 136 -18.65 65.33 19.49
C LEU A 136 -17.68 64.27 18.92
N SER A 137 -16.37 64.49 19.06
CA SER A 137 -15.37 63.50 18.65
C SER A 137 -15.45 62.19 19.45
N LEU A 138 -15.73 62.28 20.77
CA LEU A 138 -15.94 61.10 21.62
C LEU A 138 -17.26 60.40 21.29
N LEU A 139 -18.35 61.14 21.07
CA LEU A 139 -19.64 60.58 20.65
C LEU A 139 -19.53 59.85 19.31
N GLN A 140 -18.77 60.37 18.34
CA GLN A 140 -18.52 59.67 17.08
C GLN A 140 -17.73 58.36 17.28
N GLN A 141 -16.73 58.35 18.16
CA GLN A 141 -16.00 57.13 18.51
C GLN A 141 -16.91 56.10 19.20
N ILE A 142 -17.75 56.55 20.13
CA ILE A 142 -18.76 55.73 20.81
C ILE A 142 -19.77 55.15 19.82
N GLU A 143 -20.26 55.95 18.88
CA GLU A 143 -21.20 55.50 17.85
C GLU A 143 -20.55 54.48 16.90
N ASN A 144 -19.32 54.72 16.46
CA ASN A 144 -18.57 53.77 15.63
C ASN A 144 -18.39 52.43 16.35
N VAL A 145 -17.96 52.44 17.62
CA VAL A 145 -17.79 51.24 18.45
C VAL A 145 -19.12 50.53 18.69
N LYS A 146 -20.23 51.26 18.89
CA LYS A 146 -21.57 50.68 19.06
C LYS A 146 -22.07 49.99 17.79
N GLN A 147 -21.70 50.48 16.60
CA GLN A 147 -22.04 49.86 15.31
C GLN A 147 -21.10 48.68 14.95
N THR A 148 -20.00 48.49 15.67
CA THR A 148 -19.01 47.43 15.38
C THR A 148 -19.60 46.02 15.46
N PRO A 149 -20.36 45.60 16.49
CA PRO A 149 -20.90 44.24 16.57
C PRO A 149 -21.81 43.86 15.41
N GLU A 150 -22.70 44.76 14.97
CA GLU A 150 -23.63 44.51 13.85
C GLU A 150 -22.86 44.31 12.53
N LYS A 151 -21.83 45.13 12.29
CA LYS A 151 -20.97 45.02 11.09
C LYS A 151 -20.10 43.76 11.15
N LEU A 152 -19.62 43.39 12.34
CA LEU A 152 -18.85 42.17 12.56
C LEU A 152 -19.67 40.93 12.19
N ASP A 153 -20.94 40.88 12.61
CA ASP A 153 -21.85 39.77 12.30
C ASP A 153 -22.17 39.70 10.79
N GLU A 154 -22.26 40.84 10.10
CA GLU A 154 -22.40 40.87 8.64
C GLU A 154 -21.15 40.32 7.92
N TYR A 155 -19.95 40.71 8.33
CA TYR A 155 -18.70 40.21 7.74
C TYR A 155 -18.44 38.72 8.06
N MET A 156 -18.76 38.28 9.29
CA MET A 156 -18.71 36.87 9.68
C MET A 156 -19.68 36.03 8.84
N ALA A 157 -20.92 36.49 8.63
CA ALA A 157 -21.90 35.80 7.79
C ALA A 157 -21.46 35.71 6.30
N LYS A 158 -20.65 36.67 5.84
CA LYS A 158 -20.06 36.69 4.49
C LYS A 158 -18.70 35.98 4.38
N LYS A 159 -18.14 35.48 5.48
CA LYS A 159 -16.80 34.87 5.56
C LYS A 159 -15.63 35.78 5.14
N HIS A 160 -15.76 37.10 5.33
CA HIS A 160 -14.66 38.06 5.20
C HIS A 160 -13.96 38.20 6.55
N TYR A 161 -13.14 37.19 6.85
CA TYR A 161 -12.54 36.97 8.17
C TYR A 161 -11.39 37.94 8.49
N LEU A 162 -10.59 38.33 7.49
CA LEU A 162 -9.49 39.28 7.70
C LEU A 162 -10.06 40.64 8.09
N HIS A 163 -10.99 41.16 7.29
CA HIS A 163 -11.57 42.48 7.52
C HIS A 163 -12.42 42.54 8.79
N ALA A 164 -13.14 41.46 9.11
CA ALA A 164 -13.82 41.30 10.40
C ALA A 164 -12.82 41.36 11.58
N THR A 165 -11.67 40.72 11.45
CA THR A 165 -10.64 40.66 12.49
C THR A 165 -9.92 41.99 12.69
N GLU A 166 -9.56 42.69 11.61
CA GLU A 166 -8.98 44.05 11.66
C GLU A 166 -9.93 45.04 12.37
N LEU A 167 -11.21 45.00 12.01
CA LEU A 167 -12.27 45.83 12.59
C LEU A 167 -12.51 45.50 14.07
N LEU A 168 -12.45 44.22 14.45
CA LEU A 168 -12.58 43.78 15.85
C LEU A 168 -11.38 44.19 16.70
N VAL A 169 -10.15 43.95 16.24
CA VAL A 169 -8.92 44.28 17.00
C VAL A 169 -8.76 45.80 17.14
N SER A 170 -9.07 46.58 16.11
CA SER A 170 -9.05 48.05 16.18
C SER A 170 -10.14 48.61 17.11
N ALA A 171 -11.34 48.04 17.13
CA ALA A 171 -12.41 48.43 18.05
C ALA A 171 -12.07 48.09 19.52
N VAL A 172 -11.52 46.90 19.79
CA VAL A 172 -11.06 46.51 21.13
C VAL A 172 -9.93 47.42 21.61
N ALA A 173 -8.94 47.72 20.76
CA ALA A 173 -7.86 48.66 21.10
C ALA A 173 -8.39 50.08 21.40
N SER A 174 -9.42 50.56 20.69
CA SER A 174 -10.06 51.85 21.00
C SER A 174 -10.82 51.84 22.33
N LEU A 175 -11.43 50.71 22.69
CA LEU A 175 -12.13 50.52 23.97
C LEU A 175 -11.22 50.41 25.19
N GLU A 176 -10.02 49.86 25.00
CA GLU A 176 -8.97 49.75 26.03
C GLU A 176 -8.15 51.04 26.17
N GLY A 177 -8.02 51.82 25.10
CA GLY A 177 -7.32 53.10 25.07
C GLY A 177 -8.22 54.29 25.46
N THR A 178 -8.70 55.02 24.46
CA THR A 178 -9.35 56.34 24.62
C THR A 178 -10.69 56.30 25.36
N LEU A 179 -11.37 55.15 25.34
CA LEU A 179 -12.71 54.97 25.93
C LEU A 179 -12.69 54.13 27.23
N SER A 180 -11.50 53.84 27.78
CA SER A 180 -11.30 52.99 28.96
C SER A 180 -12.16 53.38 30.17
N GLY A 181 -12.27 54.67 30.47
CA GLY A 181 -12.98 55.22 31.63
C GLY A 181 -14.51 55.36 31.52
N VAL A 182 -15.14 54.92 30.42
CA VAL A 182 -16.60 55.05 30.23
C VAL A 182 -17.33 53.78 30.68
N GLU A 183 -17.90 53.79 31.89
CA GLU A 183 -18.61 52.61 32.46
C GLU A 183 -19.79 52.14 31.59
N ALA A 184 -20.48 53.07 30.90
CA ALA A 184 -21.60 52.74 30.01
C ALA A 184 -21.21 51.86 28.80
N LEU A 185 -19.91 51.74 28.49
CA LEU A 185 -19.40 50.84 27.44
C LEU A 185 -18.96 49.47 27.96
N ARG A 186 -19.10 49.19 29.27
CA ARG A 186 -18.66 47.92 29.87
C ARG A 186 -19.32 46.71 29.19
N ASP A 187 -20.61 46.79 28.92
CA ASP A 187 -21.36 45.66 28.36
C ASP A 187 -21.00 45.44 26.88
N VAL A 188 -20.78 46.51 26.10
CA VAL A 188 -20.24 46.45 24.72
C VAL A 188 -18.80 45.94 24.70
N ARG A 189 -17.98 46.29 25.71
CA ARG A 189 -16.61 45.77 25.87
C ARG A 189 -16.62 44.27 26.17
N ALA A 190 -17.52 43.81 27.04
CA ALA A 190 -17.71 42.39 27.31
C ALA A 190 -18.22 41.63 26.07
N GLU A 191 -19.14 42.23 25.31
CA GLU A 191 -19.65 41.67 24.06
C GLU A 191 -18.55 41.54 22.99
N LEU A 192 -17.77 42.59 22.73
CA LEU A 192 -16.67 42.53 21.75
C LEU A 192 -15.52 41.60 22.20
N GLN A 193 -15.25 41.49 23.50
CA GLN A 193 -14.28 40.52 24.02
C GLN A 193 -14.78 39.07 23.85
N ASN A 194 -16.07 38.81 24.10
CA ASN A 194 -16.70 37.51 23.83
C ASN A 194 -16.69 37.19 22.33
N LYS A 195 -16.98 38.18 21.46
CA LYS A 195 -16.85 38.03 20.00
C LYS A 195 -15.40 37.76 19.55
N LYS A 196 -14.39 38.29 20.26
CA LYS A 196 -12.96 37.99 20.01
C LYS A 196 -12.59 36.55 20.33
N GLU A 197 -13.15 35.99 21.40
CA GLU A 197 -12.98 34.58 21.76
C GLU A 197 -13.73 33.67 20.77
N GLN A 198 -14.97 34.02 20.41
CA GLN A 198 -15.75 33.31 19.37
C GLN A 198 -15.08 33.35 17.98
N MET A 199 -14.50 34.49 17.58
CA MET A 199 -13.78 34.62 16.31
C MET A 199 -12.60 33.65 16.24
N HIS A 200 -11.84 33.50 17.32
CA HIS A 200 -10.73 32.54 17.40
C HIS A 200 -11.21 31.09 17.21
N GLU A 201 -12.33 30.70 17.84
CA GLU A 201 -12.92 29.36 17.67
C GLU A 201 -13.39 29.12 16.22
N VAL A 202 -14.15 30.07 15.64
CA VAL A 202 -14.65 29.98 14.25
C VAL A 202 -13.51 29.89 13.23
N LEU A 203 -12.44 30.68 13.40
CA LEU A 203 -11.27 30.63 12.53
C LEU A 203 -10.54 29.28 12.61
N ILE A 204 -10.41 28.70 13.82
CA ILE A 204 -9.84 27.36 14.00
C ILE A 204 -10.73 26.30 13.34
N GLU A 205 -12.06 26.38 13.46
CA GLU A 205 -12.98 25.43 12.86
C GLU A 205 -12.98 25.48 11.33
N GLU A 206 -13.03 26.68 10.73
CA GLU A 206 -12.91 26.84 9.28
C GLU A 206 -11.53 26.41 8.77
N LEU A 207 -10.44 26.64 9.52
CA LEU A 207 -9.11 26.14 9.17
C LEU A 207 -9.07 24.60 9.17
N HIS A 208 -9.68 23.94 10.16
CA HIS A 208 -9.79 22.47 10.19
C HIS A 208 -10.71 21.94 9.08
N ARG A 209 -11.82 22.63 8.78
CA ARG A 209 -12.71 22.33 7.66
C ARG A 209 -11.96 22.39 6.33
N HIS A 210 -11.09 23.37 6.13
CA HIS A 210 -10.28 23.48 4.92
C HIS A 210 -9.17 22.42 4.85
N LEU A 211 -8.45 22.19 5.96
CA LEU A 211 -7.39 21.18 6.08
C LEU A 211 -7.87 19.74 5.83
N TYR A 212 -9.05 19.35 6.33
CA TYR A 212 -9.48 17.94 6.34
C TYR A 212 -10.72 17.63 5.47
N ILE A 213 -11.60 18.60 5.22
CA ILE A 213 -12.86 18.40 4.50
C ILE A 213 -12.82 18.99 3.08
N ARG A 214 -12.48 20.27 2.90
CA ARG A 214 -12.41 20.89 1.55
C ARG A 214 -11.24 20.35 0.73
N SER A 215 -10.07 20.18 1.34
CA SER A 215 -8.89 19.54 0.71
C SER A 215 -9.23 18.16 0.09
N THR A 216 -9.98 17.33 0.82
CA THR A 216 -10.36 15.98 0.38
C THR A 216 -11.62 15.94 -0.49
N ALA A 217 -12.40 17.03 -0.56
CA ALA A 217 -13.65 17.09 -1.31
C ALA A 217 -13.47 17.01 -2.83
N GLN A 218 -12.32 17.43 -3.38
CA GLN A 218 -12.08 17.36 -4.82
C GLN A 218 -11.93 15.91 -5.32
N VAL A 219 -11.31 15.04 -4.51
CA VAL A 219 -11.16 13.60 -4.76
C VAL A 219 -12.52 12.87 -4.85
N ASN A 220 -13.56 13.45 -4.24
CA ASN A 220 -14.91 12.85 -4.23
C ASN A 220 -15.71 13.08 -5.53
N LYS A 221 -15.19 13.82 -6.53
CA LYS A 221 -15.86 14.00 -7.82
C LYS A 221 -15.65 12.76 -8.70
N PRO A 222 -16.67 11.91 -8.95
CA PRO A 222 -16.52 10.81 -9.90
C PRO A 222 -16.27 11.37 -11.30
N LEU A 223 -15.33 10.78 -12.05
CA LEU A 223 -15.14 11.10 -13.48
C LEU A 223 -16.43 10.79 -14.24
N ARG A 224 -17.31 11.80 -14.41
CA ARG A 224 -18.47 11.70 -15.29
C ARG A 224 -17.97 11.48 -16.70
N ARG A 225 -18.29 10.30 -17.25
CA ARG A 225 -18.06 9.98 -18.67
C ARG A 225 -18.72 11.06 -19.54
N GLN A 226 -17.89 11.84 -20.23
CA GLN A 226 -18.35 12.73 -21.29
C GLN A 226 -18.86 11.86 -22.45
N GLY A 227 -19.99 12.24 -23.03
CA GLY A 227 -20.80 11.34 -23.86
C GLY A 227 -20.45 11.32 -25.37
N SER A 228 -20.90 10.24 -26.00
CA SER A 228 -21.28 10.16 -27.42
C SER A 228 -20.21 10.31 -28.51
N ILE A 229 -19.62 9.18 -28.92
CA ILE A 229 -19.40 8.86 -30.35
C ILE A 229 -19.93 7.44 -30.61
N LYS A 230 -20.74 7.28 -31.67
CA LYS A 230 -21.19 5.96 -32.19
C LYS A 230 -20.07 5.31 -33.01
N GLY A 231 -19.80 4.03 -32.82
CA GLY A 231 -18.92 3.28 -33.75
C GLY A 231 -18.61 1.85 -33.33
N THR A 232 -19.31 0.89 -33.97
CA THR A 232 -18.92 -0.51 -34.26
C THR A 232 -18.32 -1.41 -33.16
N ALA A 233 -18.90 -2.60 -33.02
CA ALA A 233 -18.46 -3.61 -32.07
C ALA A 233 -17.16 -4.32 -32.50
N ASN A 234 -16.29 -4.58 -31.52
CA ASN A 234 -15.53 -5.83 -31.48
C ASN A 234 -15.42 -6.30 -30.03
N ARG A 235 -15.59 -7.61 -29.79
CA ARG A 235 -15.43 -8.22 -28.46
C ARG A 235 -13.95 -8.54 -28.27
N ASP A 236 -13.32 -8.00 -27.23
CA ASP A 236 -12.30 -8.71 -26.46
C ASP A 236 -11.98 -8.02 -25.12
N VAL A 237 -11.59 -8.84 -24.14
CA VAL A 237 -11.00 -8.57 -22.81
C VAL A 237 -11.21 -7.17 -22.19
N SER A 238 -12.07 -7.09 -21.16
CA SER A 238 -12.25 -5.87 -20.35
C SER A 238 -10.99 -5.48 -19.56
N PRO A 239 -10.44 -4.26 -19.73
CA PRO A 239 -9.47 -3.69 -18.80
C PRO A 239 -10.19 -3.07 -17.59
N SER A 240 -9.69 -3.34 -16.39
CA SER A 240 -10.15 -2.66 -15.16
C SER A 240 -9.97 -1.14 -15.25
N PRO A 241 -10.90 -0.31 -14.72
CA PRO A 241 -10.79 1.16 -14.72
C PRO A 241 -9.48 1.70 -14.14
N ALA A 242 -8.88 0.99 -13.17
CA ALA A 242 -7.66 1.39 -12.47
C ALA A 242 -6.48 1.69 -13.41
N ARG A 243 -6.34 0.97 -14.52
CA ARG A 243 -5.19 1.16 -15.44
C ARG A 243 -5.22 2.49 -16.20
N LYS A 244 -6.36 3.19 -16.28
CA LYS A 244 -6.43 4.54 -16.88
C LYS A 244 -6.11 5.68 -15.91
N LEU A 245 -6.22 5.45 -14.60
CA LEU A 245 -5.79 6.42 -13.58
C LEU A 245 -4.27 6.49 -13.48
N LEU A 246 -3.60 5.34 -13.54
CA LEU A 246 -2.13 5.23 -13.45
C LEU A 246 -1.36 5.98 -14.55
N GLN A 247 -1.98 6.25 -15.72
CA GLN A 247 -1.33 6.97 -16.83
C GLN A 247 -1.64 8.48 -16.86
N GLN A 248 -2.39 8.99 -15.87
CA GLN A 248 -2.60 10.44 -15.68
C GLN A 248 -1.81 11.02 -14.49
N GLY A 249 -1.04 10.22 -13.76
CA GLY A 249 -0.20 10.62 -12.61
C GLY A 249 0.98 11.55 -12.92
N SER A 250 1.03 12.16 -14.12
CA SER A 250 1.97 13.23 -14.48
C SER A 250 1.29 14.59 -14.68
N ARG A 251 -0.01 14.71 -14.41
CA ARG A 251 -0.61 16.00 -14.05
C ARG A 251 -0.54 16.13 -12.54
N SER A 252 0.60 16.62 -12.07
CA SER A 252 0.65 17.30 -10.77
C SER A 252 -0.52 18.28 -10.74
N LEU A 253 -1.29 18.31 -9.65
CA LEU A 253 -2.02 19.54 -9.37
C LEU A 253 -0.97 20.64 -9.25
N ASP A 254 -1.14 21.74 -10.00
CA ASP A 254 -0.23 22.88 -10.03
C ASP A 254 -0.36 23.71 -8.73
N TYR A 255 -0.04 23.07 -7.60
CA TYR A 255 0.03 23.67 -6.28
C TYR A 255 1.42 24.30 -6.02
N MET A 256 2.36 24.12 -6.95
CA MET A 256 3.72 24.66 -6.90
C MET A 256 4.13 25.29 -8.24
N SER A 257 3.41 26.35 -8.65
CA SER A 257 3.97 27.34 -9.57
C SER A 257 3.32 28.71 -9.35
N PRO A 258 4.02 29.68 -8.72
CA PRO A 258 3.62 31.07 -8.80
C PRO A 258 3.83 31.52 -10.25
N GLY A 259 2.76 31.48 -11.04
CA GLY A 259 2.79 31.88 -12.45
C GLY A 259 3.21 33.34 -12.58
N ALA A 260 4.28 33.58 -13.34
CA ALA A 260 4.86 34.90 -13.52
C ALA A 260 3.87 35.87 -14.22
N ALA A 261 3.12 36.63 -13.43
CA ALA A 261 2.55 37.89 -13.86
C ALA A 261 3.66 38.94 -13.82
N SER A 262 3.98 39.55 -14.97
CA SER A 262 4.91 40.67 -15.05
C SER A 262 4.24 41.92 -14.47
N GLY A 263 4.50 42.22 -13.20
CA GLY A 263 3.97 43.38 -12.48
C GLY A 263 4.81 43.66 -11.24
N ASP A 264 5.16 44.93 -11.05
CA ASP A 264 6.09 45.44 -10.02
C ASP A 264 5.33 45.74 -8.72
N ASP A 265 4.71 44.71 -8.12
CA ASP A 265 3.96 44.81 -6.86
C ASP A 265 4.70 44.14 -5.69
N ASP A 266 4.90 44.93 -4.63
CA ASP A 266 5.58 44.58 -3.38
C ASP A 266 4.77 43.48 -2.63
N PRO A 267 5.34 42.33 -2.24
CA PRO A 267 4.57 41.16 -1.78
C PRO A 267 4.02 41.28 -0.34
N ALA A 268 3.67 42.48 0.11
CA ALA A 268 3.59 42.86 1.51
C ALA A 268 2.22 42.67 2.21
N GLN A 269 1.11 42.43 1.49
CA GLN A 269 -0.22 42.31 2.10
C GLN A 269 -1.04 41.13 1.55
N VAL A 270 -1.58 40.30 2.45
CA VAL A 270 -2.64 39.33 2.12
C VAL A 270 -3.94 40.12 2.01
N GLN A 271 -4.51 40.23 0.81
CA GLN A 271 -5.73 41.01 0.58
C GLN A 271 -6.93 40.09 0.33
N GLU A 272 -8.01 40.25 1.10
CA GLU A 272 -9.29 39.59 0.84
C GLU A 272 -9.95 40.19 -0.41
N ASN A 273 -10.42 39.33 -1.32
CA ASN A 273 -11.19 39.75 -2.48
C ASN A 273 -12.67 39.88 -2.11
N MET A 274 -13.17 41.12 -2.04
CA MET A 274 -14.54 41.45 -1.62
C MET A 274 -15.62 41.20 -2.69
N GLU A 275 -15.24 40.82 -3.92
CA GLU A 275 -16.17 40.64 -5.06
C GLU A 275 -16.37 39.17 -5.49
N GLY A 276 -15.73 38.20 -4.82
CA GLY A 276 -15.79 36.77 -5.14
C GLY A 276 -16.25 35.89 -3.98
N ASP A 277 -16.48 34.59 -4.25
CA ASP A 277 -16.65 33.57 -3.20
C ASP A 277 -15.31 33.35 -2.48
N PRO A 278 -15.17 33.66 -1.18
CA PRO A 278 -13.90 33.56 -0.48
C PRO A 278 -13.40 32.11 -0.36
N GLU A 279 -14.27 31.09 -0.46
CA GLU A 279 -13.87 29.68 -0.42
C GLU A 279 -13.39 29.13 -1.79
N ALA A 280 -13.44 29.93 -2.87
CA ALA A 280 -13.16 29.44 -4.23
C ALA A 280 -11.70 28.98 -4.42
N ASP A 281 -10.75 29.66 -3.79
CA ASP A 281 -9.35 29.24 -3.67
C ASP A 281 -9.06 28.86 -2.22
N SER A 282 -9.04 27.56 -1.94
CA SER A 282 -8.78 27.04 -0.59
C SER A 282 -7.35 27.35 -0.10
N VAL A 283 -6.38 27.63 -0.96
CA VAL A 283 -5.01 27.95 -0.56
C VAL A 283 -4.96 29.39 -0.04
N GLN A 284 -5.51 30.30 -0.83
CA GLN A 284 -5.61 31.72 -0.48
C GLN A 284 -6.50 31.93 0.75
N PHE A 285 -7.59 31.17 0.87
CA PHE A 285 -8.46 31.22 2.04
C PHE A 285 -7.76 30.72 3.31
N MET A 286 -6.94 29.65 3.24
CA MET A 286 -6.10 29.24 4.37
C MET A 286 -5.07 30.32 4.73
N SER A 287 -4.50 31.05 3.76
CA SER A 287 -3.63 32.20 4.04
C SER A 287 -4.37 33.31 4.80
N VAL A 288 -5.60 33.63 4.38
CA VAL A 288 -6.49 34.62 5.02
C VAL A 288 -6.86 34.23 6.45
N LEU A 289 -7.19 32.95 6.70
CA LEU A 289 -7.48 32.45 8.05
C LEU A 289 -6.26 32.51 8.97
N VAL A 290 -5.09 32.10 8.47
CA VAL A 290 -3.83 32.11 9.24
C VAL A 290 -3.39 33.56 9.54
N GLU A 291 -3.58 34.50 8.61
CA GLU A 291 -3.31 35.92 8.84
C GLU A 291 -4.31 36.54 9.83
N SER A 292 -5.60 36.16 9.76
CA SER A 292 -6.59 36.58 10.77
C SER A 292 -6.20 36.10 12.18
N LEU A 293 -5.73 34.85 12.30
CA LEU A 293 -5.22 34.29 13.57
C LEU A 293 -3.91 34.95 14.04
N SER A 294 -3.11 35.50 13.12
CA SER A 294 -1.90 36.28 13.44
C SER A 294 -2.27 37.65 14.03
N ILE A 295 -3.24 38.35 13.43
CA ILE A 295 -3.78 39.64 13.91
C ILE A 295 -4.44 39.50 15.29
N LEU A 296 -5.10 38.36 15.57
CA LEU A 296 -5.62 38.05 16.91
C LEU A 296 -4.55 37.72 17.96
N GLN A 297 -3.28 37.51 17.55
CA GLN A 297 -2.16 37.06 18.39
C GLN A 297 -2.37 35.67 19.01
N LYS A 298 -3.08 34.77 18.32
CA LYS A 298 -3.46 33.43 18.83
C LYS A 298 -2.79 32.25 18.13
N ILE A 299 -1.64 32.50 17.48
CA ILE A 299 -0.88 31.48 16.74
C ILE A 299 -0.49 30.27 17.61
N PRO A 300 0.01 30.39 18.86
CA PRO A 300 0.40 29.22 19.67
C PRO A 300 -0.78 28.31 19.99
N GLU A 301 -1.94 28.89 20.31
CA GLU A 301 -3.19 28.17 20.58
C GLU A 301 -3.72 27.47 19.32
N THR A 302 -3.57 28.11 18.15
CA THR A 302 -3.88 27.51 16.84
C THR A 302 -2.99 26.30 16.54
N VAL A 303 -1.68 26.41 16.77
CA VAL A 303 -0.72 25.30 16.55
C VAL A 303 -1.05 24.11 17.43
N GLU A 304 -1.38 24.35 18.70
CA GLU A 304 -1.76 23.27 19.64
C GLU A 304 -3.14 22.66 19.31
N ALA A 305 -4.10 23.47 18.84
CA ALA A 305 -5.38 22.97 18.35
C ALA A 305 -5.21 22.05 17.12
N ILE A 306 -4.32 22.41 16.18
CA ILE A 306 -3.97 21.57 15.03
C ILE A 306 -3.29 20.27 15.51
N LYS A 307 -2.25 20.36 16.34
CA LYS A 307 -1.52 19.18 16.87
C LYS A 307 -2.46 18.19 17.58
N SER A 308 -3.36 18.69 18.43
CA SER A 308 -4.28 17.87 19.24
C SER A 308 -5.46 17.26 18.45
N ARG A 309 -5.95 17.93 17.39
CA ARG A 309 -7.08 17.42 16.58
C ARG A 309 -6.65 16.54 15.39
N MET A 310 -5.38 16.60 14.96
CA MET A 310 -4.86 15.95 13.74
C MET A 310 -5.19 14.47 13.63
N GLU A 311 -4.91 13.67 14.66
CA GLU A 311 -5.14 12.22 14.64
C GLU A 311 -6.64 11.89 14.51
N LYS A 312 -7.50 12.59 15.27
CA LYS A 312 -8.95 12.43 15.24
C LYS A 312 -9.53 12.73 13.86
N GLU A 313 -9.11 13.83 13.21
CA GLU A 313 -9.59 14.17 11.88
C GLU A 313 -9.08 13.21 10.80
N MET A 314 -7.85 12.74 10.88
CA MET A 314 -7.35 11.68 9.99
C MET A 314 -8.14 10.38 10.13
N THR A 315 -8.52 9.98 11.36
CA THR A 315 -9.42 8.84 11.60
C THR A 315 -10.84 9.10 11.04
N LEU A 316 -11.36 10.32 11.15
CA LEU A 316 -12.66 10.67 10.53
C LEU A 316 -12.61 10.61 9.00
N ILE A 317 -11.49 10.98 8.35
CA ILE A 317 -11.29 10.79 6.90
C ILE A 317 -11.39 9.30 6.53
N VAL A 318 -10.86 8.39 7.36
CA VAL A 318 -11.02 6.95 7.16
C VAL A 318 -12.50 6.55 7.22
N HIS A 319 -13.23 6.91 8.27
CA HIS A 319 -14.66 6.56 8.39
C HIS A 319 -15.52 7.12 7.24
N ARG A 320 -15.30 8.39 6.85
CA ARG A 320 -16.00 9.02 5.71
C ARG A 320 -15.71 8.26 4.39
N THR A 321 -14.45 7.86 4.16
CA THR A 321 -14.04 7.17 2.92
C THR A 321 -14.51 5.71 2.88
N THR A 322 -14.46 4.99 4.01
CA THR A 322 -15.04 3.66 4.17
C THR A 322 -16.54 3.65 3.85
N SER A 323 -17.28 4.64 4.36
CA SER A 323 -18.71 4.79 4.06
C SER A 323 -18.95 5.05 2.57
N GLN A 324 -18.18 5.97 1.97
CA GLN A 324 -18.24 6.28 0.53
C GLN A 324 -17.96 5.06 -0.38
N VAL A 325 -16.99 4.22 -0.04
CA VAL A 325 -16.70 2.99 -0.82
C VAL A 325 -17.85 1.99 -0.72
N LEU A 326 -18.49 1.87 0.45
CA LEU A 326 -19.65 1.00 0.66
C LEU A 326 -20.89 1.52 -0.06
N ASP A 327 -21.19 2.81 0.01
CA ASP A 327 -22.28 3.45 -0.75
C ASP A 327 -22.08 3.26 -2.27
N ASN A 328 -20.83 3.37 -2.75
CA ASN A 328 -20.48 3.11 -4.15
C ASN A 328 -20.66 1.63 -4.54
N ALA A 329 -20.34 0.68 -3.66
CA ALA A 329 -20.55 -0.75 -3.88
C ALA A 329 -22.04 -1.11 -3.87
N GLU A 330 -22.82 -0.56 -2.94
CA GLU A 330 -24.28 -0.71 -2.91
C GLU A 330 -24.92 -0.17 -4.20
N GLN A 331 -24.47 0.98 -4.72
CA GLN A 331 -24.91 1.52 -6.02
C GLN A 331 -24.52 0.65 -7.22
N ARG A 332 -23.44 -0.14 -7.14
CA ARG A 332 -23.04 -1.13 -8.16
C ARG A 332 -23.85 -2.44 -8.04
N GLY A 333 -24.63 -2.62 -6.98
CA GLY A 333 -25.31 -3.88 -6.66
C GLY A 333 -24.41 -4.92 -5.99
N GLU A 334 -23.23 -4.53 -5.52
CA GLU A 334 -22.25 -5.39 -4.86
C GLU A 334 -22.54 -5.43 -3.36
N THR A 335 -23.33 -6.41 -2.89
CA THR A 335 -23.55 -6.62 -1.45
C THR A 335 -22.29 -7.19 -0.79
N ALA A 336 -21.65 -6.41 0.08
CA ALA A 336 -20.44 -6.76 0.82
C ALA A 336 -20.52 -8.09 1.63
N THR A 337 -21.71 -8.62 1.86
CA THR A 337 -21.97 -9.86 2.61
C THR A 337 -21.99 -11.14 1.78
N GLN A 338 -22.06 -11.08 0.45
CA GLN A 338 -22.21 -12.29 -0.39
C GLN A 338 -20.90 -12.85 -0.95
N GLN A 339 -19.85 -12.05 -1.02
CA GLN A 339 -18.52 -12.47 -1.45
C GLN A 339 -17.46 -11.66 -0.68
N ASN A 340 -16.45 -12.33 -0.14
CA ASN A 340 -15.30 -11.64 0.43
C ASN A 340 -14.52 -10.95 -0.70
N GLN A 341 -14.66 -9.62 -0.81
CA GLN A 341 -14.17 -8.81 -1.94
C GLN A 341 -12.99 -7.91 -1.54
N PRO A 342 -11.74 -8.42 -1.47
CA PRO A 342 -10.58 -7.60 -1.14
C PRO A 342 -10.23 -6.53 -2.20
N ARG A 343 -10.94 -6.51 -3.34
CA ARG A 343 -10.87 -5.42 -4.33
C ARG A 343 -11.43 -4.09 -3.81
N LEU A 344 -12.48 -4.14 -2.99
CA LEU A 344 -13.04 -2.94 -2.38
C LEU A 344 -12.09 -2.35 -1.32
N LEU A 345 -11.28 -3.19 -0.67
CA LEU A 345 -10.19 -2.75 0.21
C LEU A 345 -9.09 -2.02 -0.57
N LEU A 346 -8.76 -2.48 -1.78
CA LEU A 346 -7.84 -1.76 -2.67
C LEU A 346 -8.40 -0.39 -3.08
N GLU A 347 -9.68 -0.31 -3.46
CA GLU A 347 -10.36 0.97 -3.77
C GLU A 347 -10.34 1.92 -2.55
N LEU A 348 -10.54 1.40 -1.34
CA LEU A 348 -10.41 2.17 -0.10
C LEU A 348 -8.99 2.72 0.09
N PHE A 349 -7.95 1.89 0.00
CA PHE A 349 -6.57 2.37 0.19
C PHE A 349 -6.12 3.35 -0.90
N GLU A 350 -6.50 3.14 -2.16
CA GLU A 350 -6.21 4.08 -3.25
C GLU A 350 -6.84 5.46 -3.00
N LEU A 351 -8.10 5.50 -2.56
CA LEU A 351 -8.79 6.76 -2.20
C LEU A 351 -8.23 7.40 -0.92
N LEU A 352 -7.82 6.60 0.08
CA LEU A 352 -7.21 7.11 1.30
C LEU A 352 -5.84 7.75 1.04
N PHE A 353 -4.98 7.11 0.24
CA PHE A 353 -3.68 7.69 -0.11
C PHE A 353 -3.85 9.04 -0.80
N GLU A 354 -4.78 9.15 -1.75
CA GLU A 354 -5.03 10.44 -2.44
C GLU A 354 -5.56 11.51 -1.49
N LYS A 355 -6.51 11.17 -0.61
CA LYS A 355 -7.00 12.12 0.41
C LYS A 355 -5.91 12.54 1.39
N PHE A 356 -5.04 11.62 1.81
CA PHE A 356 -3.91 11.95 2.69
C PHE A 356 -2.85 12.80 1.99
N ARG A 357 -2.63 12.66 0.68
CA ARG A 357 -1.81 13.62 -0.11
C ARG A 357 -2.38 15.02 -0.07
N CYS A 358 -3.68 15.18 -0.33
CA CYS A 358 -4.34 16.49 -0.27
C CYS A 358 -4.25 17.14 1.13
N VAL A 359 -4.38 16.34 2.20
CA VAL A 359 -4.21 16.80 3.58
C VAL A 359 -2.77 17.22 3.87
N ALA A 360 -1.78 16.44 3.44
CA ALA A 360 -0.37 16.78 3.61
C ALA A 360 -0.01 18.08 2.86
N GLN A 361 -0.49 18.25 1.62
CA GLN A 361 -0.32 19.49 0.83
C GLN A 361 -0.99 20.71 1.48
N ALA A 362 -2.19 20.53 2.05
CA ALA A 362 -2.87 21.60 2.78
C ALA A 362 -2.12 22.01 4.06
N HIS A 363 -1.58 21.04 4.80
CA HIS A 363 -0.70 21.33 5.95
C HIS A 363 0.61 21.99 5.54
N ASP A 364 1.25 21.58 4.45
CA ASP A 364 2.46 22.23 3.91
C ASP A 364 2.20 23.71 3.56
N ALA A 365 1.03 24.03 3.00
CA ALA A 365 0.62 25.40 2.71
C ALA A 365 0.47 26.23 3.99
N VAL A 366 -0.26 25.71 4.99
CA VAL A 366 -0.43 26.36 6.30
C VAL A 366 0.92 26.53 7.01
N LEU A 367 1.82 25.56 6.92
CA LEU A 367 3.17 25.67 7.46
C LEU A 367 4.00 26.76 6.78
N MET A 368 3.92 26.93 5.46
CA MET A 368 4.57 28.07 4.78
C MET A 368 4.02 29.41 5.27
N PHE A 369 2.71 29.55 5.46
CA PHE A 369 2.12 30.80 5.96
C PHE A 369 2.53 31.07 7.43
N LEU A 370 2.51 30.06 8.29
CA LEU A 370 2.98 30.17 9.68
C LEU A 370 4.47 30.54 9.76
N GLN A 371 5.33 29.91 8.94
CA GLN A 371 6.76 30.23 8.86
C GLN A 371 7.00 31.65 8.36
N ARG A 372 6.27 32.10 7.33
CA ARG A 372 6.31 33.49 6.82
C ARG A 372 6.02 34.48 7.94
N ILE A 373 4.96 34.24 8.72
CA ILE A 373 4.56 35.12 9.82
C ILE A 373 5.61 35.12 10.94
N SER A 374 6.13 33.95 11.35
CA SER A 374 7.20 33.90 12.36
C SER A 374 8.46 34.66 11.94
N VAL A 375 8.82 34.62 10.65
CA VAL A 375 9.95 35.38 10.09
C VAL A 375 9.63 36.87 9.99
N SER A 376 8.38 37.28 9.78
CA SER A 376 7.98 38.68 9.64
C SER A 376 7.92 39.44 10.97
N TYR A 377 7.64 38.77 12.09
CA TYR A 377 7.61 39.41 13.42
C TYR A 377 9.01 39.58 14.05
N PHE A 378 9.98 38.74 13.67
CA PHE A 378 11.32 38.71 14.25
C PHE A 378 12.14 40.02 14.07
N PRO A 379 12.12 40.73 12.92
CA PRO A 379 12.93 41.92 12.71
C PRO A 379 12.45 43.16 13.47
N LEU A 380 11.15 43.26 13.75
CA LEU A 380 10.55 44.46 14.35
C LEU A 380 10.90 44.63 15.83
N VAL A 381 11.13 43.54 16.56
CA VAL A 381 11.57 43.58 17.97
C VAL A 381 13.07 43.89 18.09
N ALA A 382 13.88 43.47 17.12
CA ALA A 382 15.33 43.73 17.09
C ALA A 382 15.69 45.21 16.81
N GLY A 383 14.76 46.01 16.29
CA GLY A 383 15.02 47.38 15.81
C GLY A 383 15.26 48.47 16.86
N ILE A 384 15.18 48.17 18.16
CA ILE A 384 15.27 49.18 19.24
C ILE A 384 16.65 49.24 19.93
N VAL A 385 17.57 48.30 19.66
CA VAL A 385 18.91 48.28 20.28
C VAL A 385 20.03 48.39 19.23
N SER A 386 20.96 49.31 19.47
CA SER A 386 22.06 49.66 18.56
C SER A 386 22.99 48.47 18.21
N PRO A 387 23.53 48.42 16.98
CA PRO A 387 24.34 47.30 16.50
C PRO A 387 25.79 47.34 17.03
N SER A 388 26.01 47.01 18.31
CA SER A 388 27.35 46.79 18.85
C SER A 388 27.39 45.95 20.13
N GLN A 389 27.08 44.65 20.04
CA GLN A 389 27.70 43.51 20.77
C GLN A 389 27.00 42.20 20.36
N PRO A 390 27.70 41.04 20.29
CA PRO A 390 27.04 39.75 20.10
C PRO A 390 26.36 39.32 21.40
N TRP A 391 25.04 39.44 21.47
CA TRP A 391 24.28 39.15 22.69
C TRP A 391 24.02 37.64 22.83
N ASN A 392 24.66 37.00 23.82
CA ASN A 392 24.42 35.60 24.16
C ASN A 392 23.01 35.39 24.74
N SER A 393 22.39 34.26 24.38
CA SER A 393 21.05 33.85 24.79
C SER A 393 20.80 33.87 26.31
N ALA A 394 19.50 33.89 26.65
CA ALA A 394 18.91 33.77 27.99
C ALA A 394 18.93 35.03 28.89
N SER A 395 17.87 35.85 28.81
CA SER A 395 17.05 36.27 29.99
C SER A 395 15.93 37.31 29.71
N HIS A 396 15.19 37.19 28.60
CA HIS A 396 13.82 37.72 28.56
C HIS A 396 12.87 36.72 27.89
N GLY A 397 11.83 36.32 28.63
CA GLY A 397 10.92 35.24 28.24
C GLY A 397 9.80 35.73 27.32
N GLN A 398 10.03 35.67 26.01
CA GLN A 398 8.98 35.30 25.06
C GLN A 398 9.30 33.88 24.60
N ALA A 399 8.33 32.97 24.71
CA ALA A 399 8.55 31.58 24.34
C ALA A 399 8.70 31.45 22.83
N GLU A 400 9.81 30.88 22.36
CA GLU A 400 9.85 30.24 21.05
C GLU A 400 8.80 29.11 21.08
N PHE A 401 7.69 29.31 20.36
CA PHE A 401 6.66 28.28 20.23
C PHE A 401 7.02 27.36 19.06
N GLU A 402 7.13 26.07 19.33
CA GLU A 402 7.54 25.08 18.35
C GLU A 402 6.40 24.77 17.36
N LEU A 403 6.53 25.27 16.14
CA LEU A 403 5.66 24.91 15.01
C LEU A 403 5.68 23.38 14.81
N TYR A 404 4.56 22.81 14.33
CA TYR A 404 4.56 21.40 13.92
C TYR A 404 5.36 21.21 12.64
N GLY A 405 5.96 20.03 12.46
CA GLY A 405 6.73 19.69 11.27
C GLY A 405 5.93 18.96 10.20
N ARG A 406 6.48 18.91 8.98
CA ARG A 406 6.02 17.96 7.94
C ARG A 406 6.12 16.51 8.43
N GLU A 407 7.16 16.20 9.22
CA GLU A 407 7.36 14.89 9.85
C GLU A 407 6.20 14.51 10.79
N ASP A 408 5.66 15.45 11.56
CA ASP A 408 4.50 15.19 12.45
C ASP A 408 3.29 14.74 11.65
N VAL A 409 2.95 15.45 10.57
CA VAL A 409 1.80 15.15 9.71
C VAL A 409 1.93 13.76 9.10
N TRP A 410 3.09 13.44 8.51
CA TRP A 410 3.33 12.12 7.93
C TRP A 410 3.43 11.00 8.97
N SER A 411 3.88 11.29 10.21
CA SER A 411 3.86 10.31 11.30
C SER A 411 2.43 9.95 11.71
N ARG A 412 1.49 10.92 11.72
CA ARG A 412 0.08 10.69 12.07
C ARG A 412 -0.68 9.99 10.95
N ILE A 413 -0.39 10.30 9.69
CA ILE A 413 -0.88 9.53 8.53
C ILE A 413 -0.44 8.06 8.64
N GLN A 414 0.84 7.81 8.95
CA GLN A 414 1.36 6.45 9.13
C GLN A 414 0.69 5.71 10.31
N ALA A 415 0.53 6.37 11.46
CA ALA A 415 -0.13 5.78 12.63
C ALA A 415 -1.59 5.39 12.34
N VAL A 416 -2.37 6.28 11.71
CA VAL A 416 -3.76 5.98 11.33
C VAL A 416 -3.83 4.85 10.30
N LEU A 417 -2.92 4.81 9.30
CA LEU A 417 -2.85 3.69 8.36
C LEU A 417 -2.45 2.37 9.03
N GLN A 418 -1.56 2.38 10.03
CA GLN A 418 -1.23 1.19 10.82
C GLN A 418 -2.44 0.68 11.63
N LEU A 419 -3.28 1.56 12.19
CA LEU A 419 -4.51 1.15 12.86
C LEU A 419 -5.47 0.46 11.89
N VAL A 420 -5.70 1.06 10.71
CA VAL A 420 -6.54 0.46 9.65
C VAL A 420 -5.99 -0.89 9.19
N LEU A 421 -4.68 -1.01 8.98
CA LEU A 421 -4.03 -2.27 8.61
C LEU A 421 -4.14 -3.33 9.72
N ASN A 422 -3.96 -2.95 10.99
CA ASN A 422 -4.09 -3.87 12.13
C ASN A 422 -5.47 -4.55 12.17
N ASP A 423 -6.52 -3.79 11.88
CA ASP A 423 -7.88 -4.29 11.85
C ASP A 423 -8.18 -5.13 10.59
N TYR A 424 -7.85 -4.64 9.39
CA TYR A 424 -8.15 -5.37 8.13
C TYR A 424 -7.29 -6.61 7.88
N LEU A 425 -6.08 -6.68 8.43
CA LEU A 425 -5.20 -7.84 8.36
C LEU A 425 -5.43 -8.84 9.50
N ASP A 426 -6.30 -8.49 10.47
CA ASP A 426 -6.57 -9.22 11.71
C ASP A 426 -5.28 -9.68 12.42
N VAL A 427 -4.39 -8.72 12.67
CA VAL A 427 -3.03 -9.00 13.18
C VAL A 427 -3.08 -9.74 14.51
N LYS A 428 -4.06 -9.39 15.37
CA LYS A 428 -4.23 -9.96 16.72
C LYS A 428 -4.63 -11.43 16.68
N ASN A 429 -5.64 -11.81 15.91
CA ASN A 429 -6.03 -13.23 15.83
C ASN A 429 -5.03 -14.04 15.01
N THR A 430 -4.44 -13.45 13.97
CA THR A 430 -3.45 -14.13 13.11
C THR A 430 -2.17 -14.47 13.87
N ALA A 431 -1.60 -13.53 14.64
CA ALA A 431 -0.44 -13.80 15.49
C ALA A 431 -0.72 -14.83 16.59
N SER A 432 -1.94 -14.81 17.14
CA SER A 432 -2.39 -15.81 18.14
C SER A 432 -2.50 -17.22 17.56
N ALA A 433 -2.83 -17.35 16.27
CA ALA A 433 -2.92 -18.63 15.57
C ALA A 433 -1.52 -19.21 15.26
N SER A 434 -0.55 -18.37 14.91
CA SER A 434 0.81 -18.83 14.60
C SER A 434 1.62 -19.25 15.85
N GLN A 435 1.40 -18.63 17.02
CA GLN A 435 2.11 -19.02 18.25
C GLN A 435 1.62 -20.32 18.90
N ASN A 436 0.37 -20.72 18.71
CA ASN A 436 -0.25 -21.80 19.50
C ASN A 436 0.00 -23.24 18.99
N GLN A 437 0.80 -23.45 17.93
CA GLN A 437 1.12 -24.79 17.41
C GLN A 437 2.60 -24.95 17.04
N GLY A 438 3.46 -24.95 18.07
CA GLY A 438 4.83 -25.48 17.94
C GLY A 438 4.85 -26.98 17.59
N PRO A 439 5.96 -27.50 17.05
CA PRO A 439 6.02 -28.86 16.54
C PRO A 439 5.89 -29.90 17.67
N SER A 440 4.87 -30.76 17.56
CA SER A 440 4.73 -31.94 18.41
C SER A 440 5.82 -32.96 18.06
N ALA A 441 6.98 -32.84 18.69
CA ALA A 441 7.93 -33.94 18.79
C ALA A 441 7.26 -35.10 19.56
N TYR A 442 7.62 -36.33 19.20
CA TYR A 442 7.09 -37.54 19.84
C TYR A 442 7.39 -37.55 21.34
N THR A 443 6.36 -37.72 22.16
CA THR A 443 6.45 -38.48 23.41
C THR A 443 5.38 -39.57 23.40
N ASP A 444 5.79 -40.74 23.84
CA ASP A 444 5.02 -41.97 23.78
C ASP A 444 3.91 -42.02 24.85
N ALA A 445 3.07 -43.06 24.76
CA ALA A 445 1.85 -43.25 25.54
C ALA A 445 1.92 -42.89 27.04
N ALA A 446 1.29 -41.77 27.40
CA ALA A 446 0.79 -41.51 28.75
C ALA A 446 -0.65 -40.97 28.66
N VAL A 447 -1.64 -41.88 28.64
CA VAL A 447 -3.05 -41.50 28.78
C VAL A 447 -3.27 -41.00 30.20
N ASP A 448 -3.27 -39.68 30.37
CA ASP A 448 -3.46 -39.05 31.68
C ASP A 448 -4.88 -39.30 32.22
N ILE A 449 -4.95 -40.25 33.16
CA ILE A 449 -6.15 -40.69 33.89
C ILE A 449 -6.88 -39.51 34.57
N SER A 450 -6.20 -38.38 34.80
CA SER A 450 -6.79 -37.13 35.31
C SER A 450 -7.93 -36.60 34.41
N THR A 451 -7.92 -36.91 33.11
CA THR A 451 -8.97 -36.52 32.17
C THR A 451 -10.27 -37.34 32.31
N TYR A 452 -10.26 -38.47 33.02
CA TYR A 452 -11.46 -39.28 33.29
C TYR A 452 -12.29 -38.82 34.49
N PHE A 453 -11.69 -38.08 35.43
CA PHE A 453 -12.37 -37.66 36.68
C PHE A 453 -12.86 -36.21 36.68
N THR A 454 -12.51 -35.40 35.69
CA THR A 454 -13.06 -34.06 35.54
C THR A 454 -14.48 -34.12 34.98
N LYS A 455 -15.48 -33.88 35.85
CA LYS A 455 -16.91 -33.79 35.46
C LYS A 455 -17.09 -32.73 34.36
N LYS A 456 -17.24 -33.18 33.10
CA LYS A 456 -17.59 -32.33 31.96
C LYS A 456 -18.89 -31.56 32.24
N ARG A 457 -18.74 -30.28 32.61
CA ARG A 457 -19.80 -29.28 32.43
C ARG A 457 -20.09 -29.26 30.93
N HIS A 458 -21.28 -29.74 30.54
CA HIS A 458 -21.62 -29.89 29.13
C HIS A 458 -21.54 -28.52 28.45
N GLN A 459 -20.57 -28.33 27.56
CA GLN A 459 -20.66 -27.25 26.58
C GLN A 459 -21.96 -27.46 25.80
N LYS A 460 -22.79 -26.41 25.73
CA LYS A 460 -24.01 -26.45 24.93
C LYS A 460 -23.59 -26.68 23.47
N VAL A 461 -23.88 -27.87 22.95
CA VAL A 461 -23.81 -28.15 21.51
C VAL A 461 -24.61 -27.04 20.82
N LYS A 462 -23.95 -26.26 19.94
CA LYS A 462 -24.64 -25.30 19.07
C LYS A 462 -25.61 -26.11 18.21
N LYS A 463 -26.90 -26.07 18.56
CA LYS A 463 -27.96 -26.63 17.72
C LYS A 463 -28.01 -25.79 16.45
N TYR A 464 -27.44 -26.30 15.37
CA TYR A 464 -27.78 -25.82 14.04
C TYR A 464 -29.26 -26.15 13.80
N PRO A 465 -30.13 -25.16 13.54
CA PRO A 465 -31.51 -25.45 13.17
C PRO A 465 -31.49 -26.16 11.81
N LEU A 466 -32.13 -27.32 11.73
CA LEU A 466 -32.11 -28.18 10.53
C LEU A 466 -32.85 -27.57 9.32
N PHE A 467 -33.51 -26.43 9.53
CA PHE A 467 -34.17 -25.62 8.51
C PHE A 467 -33.89 -24.15 8.76
N LYS A 468 -33.57 -23.41 7.70
CA LYS A 468 -33.38 -21.95 7.71
C LYS A 468 -34.24 -21.35 6.61
N PHE A 469 -35.34 -20.70 6.98
CA PHE A 469 -36.23 -20.02 6.02
C PHE A 469 -35.71 -18.61 5.70
N GLU A 470 -34.77 -18.53 4.75
CA GLU A 470 -34.13 -17.26 4.35
C GLU A 470 -35.06 -16.32 3.54
N MET A 471 -36.34 -16.67 3.39
CA MET A 471 -37.38 -15.84 2.73
C MET A 471 -38.59 -15.49 3.63
N SER A 472 -38.54 -15.77 4.94
CA SER A 472 -39.66 -15.40 5.84
C SER A 472 -39.50 -13.97 6.41
N SER A 473 -40.27 -13.02 5.90
CA SER A 473 -40.27 -11.60 6.28
C SER A 473 -40.90 -11.28 7.65
N HIS A 474 -40.93 -12.24 8.58
CA HIS A 474 -41.73 -12.16 9.81
C HIS A 474 -41.01 -12.56 11.11
N ALA A 475 -39.69 -12.78 11.08
CA ALA A 475 -38.87 -13.06 12.26
C ALA A 475 -37.77 -11.99 12.47
N ILE A 476 -38.09 -10.72 12.25
CA ILE A 476 -37.18 -9.60 12.54
C ILE A 476 -37.20 -9.35 14.05
N SER A 477 -36.09 -9.66 14.74
CA SER A 477 -35.89 -9.27 16.14
C SER A 477 -36.09 -7.77 16.31
N MET A 478 -36.71 -7.35 17.41
CA MET A 478 -37.08 -5.94 17.66
C MET A 478 -35.88 -4.98 17.57
N ASN A 479 -34.66 -5.46 17.87
CA ASN A 479 -33.41 -4.72 17.68
C ASN A 479 -33.08 -4.44 16.20
N ASN A 480 -33.37 -5.36 15.26
CA ASN A 480 -33.16 -5.12 13.84
C ASN A 480 -34.17 -4.11 13.29
N TYR A 481 -35.43 -4.19 13.71
CA TYR A 481 -36.46 -3.21 13.33
C TYR A 481 -36.10 -1.79 13.82
N LEU A 482 -35.60 -1.66 15.06
CA LEU A 482 -35.12 -0.39 15.61
C LEU A 482 -33.85 0.14 14.90
N ARG A 483 -32.90 -0.74 14.54
CA ARG A 483 -31.73 -0.37 13.71
C ARG A 483 -32.17 0.12 12.31
N GLU A 484 -33.14 -0.52 11.69
CA GLU A 484 -33.63 -0.16 10.36
C GLU A 484 -34.45 1.14 10.36
N GLN A 485 -35.24 1.39 11.41
CA GLN A 485 -35.88 2.71 11.61
C GLN A 485 -34.87 3.84 11.81
N LYS A 486 -33.76 3.62 12.53
CA LYS A 486 -32.69 4.62 12.66
C LYS A 486 -32.04 4.95 11.32
N ARG A 487 -31.78 3.95 10.46
CA ARG A 487 -31.23 4.16 9.10
C ARG A 487 -32.18 4.94 8.19
N LYS A 488 -33.51 4.72 8.27
CA LYS A 488 -34.51 5.40 7.43
C LYS A 488 -34.84 6.85 7.84
N LYS A 489 -34.19 7.40 8.87
CA LYS A 489 -34.43 8.77 9.37
C LYS A 489 -33.30 9.77 9.11
N GLY A 490 -32.30 9.41 8.29
CA GLY A 490 -31.21 10.30 7.87
C GLY A 490 -31.56 11.09 6.60
N GLY A 491 -32.37 12.14 6.72
CA GLY A 491 -32.67 13.06 5.63
C GLY A 491 -32.66 14.50 6.13
N LEU A 492 -31.68 15.29 5.67
CA LEU A 492 -31.45 16.71 5.98
C LEU A 492 -31.09 17.02 7.44
N GLY A 493 -29.78 17.05 7.71
CA GLY A 493 -29.18 17.51 8.97
C GLY A 493 -27.68 17.16 9.01
N GLU A 494 -26.83 18.05 9.50
CA GLU A 494 -25.39 17.79 9.65
C GLU A 494 -25.14 16.65 10.65
N PRO A 495 -24.11 15.80 10.43
CA PRO A 495 -23.77 14.72 11.34
C PRO A 495 -22.98 15.25 12.54
N ASP A 496 -23.70 15.69 13.57
CA ASP A 496 -23.11 15.89 14.90
C ASP A 496 -22.56 14.55 15.44
N LEU A 497 -21.37 14.59 16.04
CA LEU A 497 -20.45 13.46 16.09
C LEU A 497 -20.08 13.06 17.53
N LEU A 498 -20.17 11.75 17.77
CA LEU A 498 -19.45 10.99 18.82
C LEU A 498 -20.02 11.03 20.25
N GLU A 499 -20.95 10.10 20.54
CA GLU A 499 -20.84 9.26 21.73
C GLU A 499 -21.58 7.93 21.53
N ASN A 500 -21.01 6.81 22.02
CA ASN A 500 -21.50 5.43 21.93
C ASN A 500 -21.32 4.67 20.59
N GLY A 501 -20.12 4.11 20.40
CA GLY A 501 -19.96 2.71 19.94
C GLY A 501 -20.65 2.30 18.63
N THR A 502 -20.41 3.04 17.55
CA THR A 502 -20.68 2.54 16.19
C THR A 502 -19.83 1.29 15.92
N GLU A 503 -20.49 0.19 15.52
CA GLU A 503 -19.80 -1.01 15.00
C GLU A 503 -18.85 -0.59 13.87
N VAL A 504 -17.57 -0.97 13.96
CA VAL A 504 -16.58 -0.65 12.93
C VAL A 504 -17.04 -1.27 11.61
N GLN A 505 -17.38 -0.42 10.66
CA GLN A 505 -17.91 -0.85 9.36
C GLN A 505 -16.73 -1.26 8.48
N TYR A 506 -16.66 -2.55 8.12
CA TYR A 506 -15.61 -3.09 7.27
C TYR A 506 -16.05 -3.21 5.82
N VAL A 507 -15.14 -2.94 4.89
CA VAL A 507 -15.36 -3.02 3.44
C VAL A 507 -15.22 -4.46 2.91
N CYS A 508 -14.42 -5.29 3.58
CA CYS A 508 -14.29 -6.73 3.33
C CYS A 508 -14.06 -7.44 4.68
N GLU A 509 -14.11 -8.78 4.70
CA GLU A 509 -13.81 -9.52 5.94
C GLU A 509 -12.34 -9.34 6.34
N PRO A 510 -12.03 -9.06 7.62
CA PRO A 510 -10.67 -9.07 8.13
C PRO A 510 -9.96 -10.41 7.91
N GLY A 511 -8.68 -10.38 7.55
CA GLY A 511 -7.88 -11.59 7.40
C GLY A 511 -6.56 -11.39 6.68
N ALA A 512 -5.58 -12.23 7.02
CA ALA A 512 -4.21 -12.08 6.59
C ALA A 512 -3.99 -12.05 5.07
N LYS A 513 -4.82 -12.79 4.29
CA LYS A 513 -4.73 -12.81 2.82
C LYS A 513 -5.03 -11.45 2.17
N ASN A 514 -5.67 -10.51 2.87
CA ASN A 514 -5.95 -9.16 2.35
C ASN A 514 -4.68 -8.41 1.94
N ILE A 515 -3.53 -8.68 2.58
CA ILE A 515 -2.23 -8.08 2.22
C ILE A 515 -1.88 -8.28 0.75
N THR A 516 -2.25 -9.42 0.17
CA THR A 516 -1.90 -9.80 -1.21
C THR A 516 -2.45 -8.85 -2.27
N VAL A 517 -3.55 -8.16 -1.99
CA VAL A 517 -4.19 -7.23 -2.92
C VAL A 517 -3.68 -5.80 -2.73
N ILE A 518 -3.37 -5.40 -1.49
CA ILE A 518 -2.99 -4.02 -1.15
C ILE A 518 -1.48 -3.77 -1.10
N PHE A 519 -0.65 -4.81 -0.99
CA PHE A 519 0.81 -4.70 -0.78
C PHE A 519 1.52 -3.80 -1.81
N ASN A 520 1.23 -3.98 -3.10
CA ASN A 520 1.91 -3.22 -4.15
C ASN A 520 1.54 -1.72 -4.13
N THR A 521 0.31 -1.37 -3.73
CA THR A 521 -0.10 0.05 -3.60
C THR A 521 0.46 0.66 -2.31
N LEU A 522 0.47 -0.09 -1.20
CA LEU A 522 1.15 0.30 0.04
C LEU A 522 2.65 0.56 -0.18
N GLN A 523 3.35 -0.32 -0.89
CA GLN A 523 4.78 -0.16 -1.17
C GLN A 523 5.09 1.07 -2.04
N ARG A 524 4.20 1.46 -2.96
CA ARG A 524 4.35 2.72 -3.71
C ARG A 524 4.20 3.94 -2.79
N PHE A 525 3.18 3.94 -1.92
CA PHE A 525 2.94 5.03 -0.98
C PHE A 525 4.05 5.14 0.10
N VAL A 526 4.57 4.01 0.58
CA VAL A 526 5.74 3.96 1.49
C VAL A 526 6.96 4.63 0.85
N LYS A 527 7.29 4.30 -0.40
CA LYS A 527 8.41 4.94 -1.13
C LYS A 527 8.20 6.44 -1.32
N GLU A 528 6.96 6.87 -1.57
CA GLU A 528 6.60 8.29 -1.69
C GLU A 528 6.82 9.05 -0.37
N ILE A 529 6.43 8.47 0.77
CA ILE A 529 6.72 9.02 2.11
C ILE A 529 8.24 9.11 2.33
N GLU A 530 8.98 8.04 2.02
CA GLU A 530 10.43 7.96 2.23
C GLU A 530 11.19 9.03 1.42
N VAL A 531 10.75 9.28 0.18
CA VAL A 531 11.28 10.36 -0.68
C VAL A 531 10.88 11.75 -0.16
N THR A 532 9.63 11.93 0.26
CA THR A 532 9.09 13.24 0.72
C THR A 532 9.74 13.71 2.03
N LEU A 533 10.08 12.78 2.91
CA LEU A 533 10.79 13.03 4.17
C LEU A 533 12.32 12.95 4.05
N GLN A 534 12.86 12.81 2.84
CA GLN A 534 14.30 12.79 2.55
C GLN A 534 15.10 11.79 3.41
N TYR A 535 14.54 10.61 3.69
CA TYR A 535 15.27 9.56 4.41
C TYR A 535 16.55 9.19 3.66
N SER A 536 17.66 9.13 4.40
CA SER A 536 18.96 8.72 3.83
C SER A 536 18.90 7.27 3.34
N SER A 537 19.72 6.95 2.33
CA SER A 537 19.66 5.65 1.63
C SER A 537 19.86 4.47 2.59
N GLY A 538 18.76 3.84 3.00
CA GLY A 538 18.72 2.73 3.96
C GLY A 538 17.81 2.95 5.19
N ALA A 539 17.45 4.20 5.51
CA ALA A 539 16.48 4.51 6.57
C ALA A 539 15.04 4.29 6.07
N ARG A 540 14.15 3.86 6.97
CA ARG A 540 12.79 3.38 6.67
C ARG A 540 11.75 4.16 7.45
N CYS A 541 10.56 4.31 6.87
CA CYS A 541 9.43 4.92 7.59
C CYS A 541 8.74 3.88 8.50
N GLN A 542 8.02 4.34 9.54
CA GLN A 542 7.38 3.47 10.52
C GLN A 542 6.38 2.48 9.87
N LEU A 543 5.69 2.92 8.82
CA LEU A 543 4.78 2.06 8.04
C LEU A 543 5.55 0.98 7.24
N HIS A 544 6.76 1.26 6.76
CA HIS A 544 7.63 0.27 6.12
C HIS A 544 8.02 -0.84 7.10
N ASP A 545 8.43 -0.46 8.31
CA ASP A 545 8.88 -1.41 9.33
C ASP A 545 7.73 -2.26 9.83
N PHE A 546 6.56 -1.67 10.12
CA PHE A 546 5.33 -2.42 10.44
C PHE A 546 4.96 -3.44 9.36
N LEU A 547 4.96 -3.04 8.08
CA LEU A 547 4.68 -3.96 6.97
C LEU A 547 5.74 -5.05 6.83
N THR A 548 7.01 -4.73 7.04
CA THR A 548 8.11 -5.70 6.98
C THR A 548 8.02 -6.72 8.11
N GLU A 549 7.74 -6.26 9.34
CA GLU A 549 7.55 -7.12 10.50
C GLU A 549 6.33 -8.03 10.31
N TYR A 550 5.16 -7.47 10.00
CA TYR A 550 3.93 -8.24 9.76
C TYR A 550 4.12 -9.32 8.69
N ILE A 551 4.73 -8.97 7.55
CA ILE A 551 4.91 -9.94 6.46
C ILE A 551 5.89 -11.04 6.88
N LYS A 552 7.03 -10.69 7.48
CA LYS A 552 8.07 -11.67 7.85
C LYS A 552 7.69 -12.57 9.02
N THR A 553 7.09 -12.02 10.08
CA THR A 553 6.85 -12.76 11.33
C THR A 553 5.49 -13.43 11.37
N ILE A 554 4.45 -12.80 10.81
CA ILE A 554 3.07 -13.27 10.90
C ILE A 554 2.62 -13.92 9.58
N PHE A 555 2.63 -13.19 8.46
CA PHE A 555 2.08 -13.69 7.19
C PHE A 555 2.86 -14.88 6.62
N LEU A 556 4.19 -14.75 6.43
CA LEU A 556 5.02 -15.84 5.92
C LEU A 556 5.03 -17.04 6.88
N GLY A 557 4.99 -16.80 8.19
CA GLY A 557 4.83 -17.85 9.20
C GLY A 557 3.53 -18.63 9.03
N GLN A 558 2.40 -17.94 8.85
CA GLN A 558 1.10 -18.58 8.60
C GLN A 558 1.10 -19.37 7.28
N VAL A 559 1.60 -18.80 6.17
CA VAL A 559 1.66 -19.51 4.88
C VAL A 559 2.55 -20.76 4.99
N HIS A 560 3.67 -20.69 5.72
CA HIS A 560 4.52 -21.87 5.99
C HIS A 560 3.79 -22.95 6.79
N MET A 561 3.04 -22.56 7.83
CA MET A 561 2.21 -23.48 8.61
C MET A 561 1.11 -24.12 7.77
N ASP A 562 0.39 -23.36 6.95
CA ASP A 562 -0.70 -23.88 6.10
C ASP A 562 -0.16 -24.83 5.01
N VAL A 563 0.96 -24.50 4.37
CA VAL A 563 1.64 -25.39 3.40
C VAL A 563 2.10 -26.67 4.08
N ASN A 564 2.81 -26.58 5.22
CA ASN A 564 3.26 -27.76 5.96
C ASN A 564 2.08 -28.62 6.43
N LYS A 565 0.99 -28.00 6.91
CA LYS A 565 -0.24 -28.69 7.30
C LYS A 565 -0.90 -29.40 6.12
N ASN A 566 -0.94 -28.80 4.93
CA ASN A 566 -1.47 -29.42 3.73
C ASN A 566 -0.61 -30.63 3.29
N ILE A 567 0.71 -30.51 3.32
CA ILE A 567 1.64 -31.64 3.05
C ILE A 567 1.44 -32.75 4.09
N GLN A 568 1.35 -32.40 5.37
CA GLN A 568 1.13 -33.34 6.48
C GLN A 568 -0.24 -34.02 6.41
N GLN A 569 -1.27 -33.35 5.90
CA GLN A 569 -2.57 -33.98 5.63
C GLN A 569 -2.52 -34.89 4.40
N ALA A 570 -1.77 -34.51 3.36
CA ALA A 570 -1.53 -35.34 2.19
C ALA A 570 -0.62 -36.56 2.47
N SER A 571 0.21 -36.53 3.53
CA SER A 571 1.14 -37.59 3.90
C SER A 571 0.65 -38.55 4.99
N ARG A 572 -0.38 -38.17 5.75
CA ARG A 572 -0.84 -38.95 6.91
C ARG A 572 -1.63 -40.20 6.53
N GLY A 573 -0.91 -41.32 6.48
CA GLY A 573 -1.47 -42.67 6.52
C GLY A 573 -0.84 -43.60 5.51
N ALA A 574 -0.81 -44.91 5.82
CA ALA A 574 -0.35 -45.95 4.88
C ALA A 574 -1.19 -46.01 3.57
N GLU A 575 -2.36 -45.36 3.56
CA GLU A 575 -3.26 -45.26 2.41
C GLU A 575 -3.05 -44.00 1.55
N ALA A 576 -2.14 -43.07 1.93
CA ALA A 576 -1.93 -41.81 1.20
C ALA A 576 -1.59 -42.01 -0.29
N LEU A 577 -0.91 -43.11 -0.60
CA LEU A 577 -0.46 -43.52 -1.95
C LEU A 577 -1.52 -44.35 -2.71
N LYS A 578 -2.65 -44.67 -2.07
CA LYS A 578 -3.75 -45.43 -2.66
C LYS A 578 -4.95 -44.52 -3.02
N LEU A 579 -4.98 -43.30 -2.46
CA LEU A 579 -5.98 -42.29 -2.79
C LEU A 579 -5.68 -41.65 -4.15
N LEU A 580 -6.50 -42.02 -5.13
CA LEU A 580 -6.47 -41.50 -6.49
C LEU A 580 -7.43 -40.34 -6.68
N THR A 581 -7.14 -39.50 -7.68
CA THR A 581 -8.00 -38.37 -8.06
C THR A 581 -9.38 -38.83 -8.53
N ASP A 582 -10.39 -38.04 -8.19
CA ASP A 582 -11.76 -38.28 -8.61
C ASP A 582 -12.02 -37.85 -10.07
N ALA A 583 -13.13 -38.32 -10.63
CA ALA A 583 -13.50 -38.06 -12.02
C ALA A 583 -13.72 -36.58 -12.36
N GLN A 584 -14.06 -35.73 -11.38
CA GLN A 584 -14.24 -34.29 -11.60
C GLN A 584 -12.89 -33.56 -11.67
N THR A 585 -11.94 -33.89 -10.80
CA THR A 585 -10.59 -33.32 -10.86
C THR A 585 -9.87 -33.72 -12.15
N MET A 586 -9.99 -34.99 -12.58
CA MET A 586 -9.41 -35.44 -13.85
C MET A 586 -9.92 -34.65 -15.06
N LYS A 587 -11.23 -34.39 -15.15
CA LYS A 587 -11.81 -33.55 -16.21
C LYS A 587 -11.31 -32.11 -16.16
N THR A 588 -11.25 -31.53 -14.97
CA THR A 588 -10.85 -30.12 -14.77
C THR A 588 -9.38 -29.89 -15.13
N MET A 589 -8.52 -30.88 -14.91
CA MET A 589 -7.08 -30.82 -15.18
C MET A 589 -6.66 -31.45 -16.53
N GLY A 590 -7.61 -31.96 -17.33
CA GLY A 590 -7.32 -32.60 -18.63
C GLY A 590 -6.56 -33.93 -18.55
N LEU A 591 -6.67 -34.64 -17.42
CA LEU A 591 -5.89 -35.85 -17.14
C LEU A 591 -6.46 -37.08 -17.87
N GLN A 592 -5.57 -37.88 -18.47
CA GLN A 592 -5.90 -39.12 -19.18
C GLN A 592 -5.92 -40.36 -18.26
N ARG A 593 -5.31 -40.26 -17.08
CA ARG A 593 -5.17 -41.31 -16.07
C ARG A 593 -5.25 -40.69 -14.66
N PRO A 594 -5.72 -41.45 -13.66
CA PRO A 594 -5.79 -40.96 -12.29
C PRO A 594 -4.38 -40.75 -11.71
N LEU A 595 -4.19 -39.65 -11.00
CA LEU A 595 -2.97 -39.31 -10.28
C LEU A 595 -3.19 -39.40 -8.76
N LEU A 596 -2.12 -39.53 -8.00
CA LEU A 596 -2.13 -39.51 -6.54
C LEU A 596 -2.70 -38.19 -6.01
N GLN A 597 -3.65 -38.27 -5.09
CA GLN A 597 -4.28 -37.09 -4.47
C GLN A 597 -3.25 -36.24 -3.70
N SER A 598 -2.19 -36.86 -3.19
CA SER A 598 -1.05 -36.19 -2.55
C SER A 598 -0.32 -35.26 -3.54
N THR A 599 -0.03 -35.73 -4.75
CA THR A 599 0.64 -34.95 -5.81
C THR A 599 -0.18 -33.73 -6.20
N ILE A 600 -1.49 -33.91 -6.40
CA ILE A 600 -2.41 -32.81 -6.75
C ILE A 600 -2.50 -31.78 -5.62
N THR A 601 -2.47 -32.22 -4.36
CA THR A 601 -2.49 -31.31 -3.21
C THR A 601 -1.22 -30.46 -3.15
N VAL A 602 -0.05 -31.05 -3.43
CA VAL A 602 1.24 -30.34 -3.47
C VAL A 602 1.35 -29.43 -4.70
N GLU A 603 0.82 -29.83 -5.86
CA GLU A 603 0.76 -28.95 -7.05
C GLU A 603 -0.15 -27.74 -6.82
N ARG A 604 -1.29 -27.92 -6.13
CA ARG A 604 -2.11 -26.77 -5.69
C ARG A 604 -1.35 -25.86 -4.74
N CYS A 605 -0.61 -26.39 -3.76
CA CYS A 605 0.25 -25.57 -2.89
C CYS A 605 1.35 -24.83 -3.67
N LEU A 606 1.95 -25.47 -4.70
CA LEU A 606 2.90 -24.84 -5.61
C LEU A 606 2.28 -23.68 -6.39
N ALA A 607 1.06 -23.87 -6.92
CA ALA A 607 0.31 -22.81 -7.59
C ALA A 607 -0.05 -21.67 -6.63
N GLU A 608 -0.57 -21.97 -5.43
CA GLU A 608 -0.89 -20.95 -4.42
C GLU A 608 0.36 -20.13 -4.01
N LEU A 609 1.50 -20.79 -3.78
CA LEU A 609 2.77 -20.11 -3.47
C LEU A 609 3.30 -19.27 -4.65
N ARG A 610 3.09 -19.71 -5.90
CA ARG A 610 3.41 -18.92 -7.09
C ARG A 610 2.56 -17.65 -7.18
N GLU A 611 1.25 -17.74 -6.98
CA GLU A 611 0.39 -16.54 -7.00
C GLU A 611 0.77 -15.56 -5.87
N LEU A 612 1.12 -16.07 -4.68
CA LEU A 612 1.64 -15.26 -3.57
C LEU A 612 2.98 -14.58 -3.89
N MET A 613 3.87 -15.26 -4.61
CA MET A 613 5.15 -14.72 -5.08
C MET A 613 4.95 -13.55 -6.07
N TYR A 614 3.97 -13.63 -6.97
CA TYR A 614 3.61 -12.50 -7.84
C TYR A 614 2.89 -11.36 -7.09
N ALA A 615 2.11 -11.68 -6.05
CA ALA A 615 1.43 -10.68 -5.23
C ALA A 615 2.38 -9.90 -4.30
N LEU A 616 3.45 -10.54 -3.80
CA LEU A 616 4.47 -9.94 -2.93
C LEU A 616 5.90 -10.13 -3.52
N PRO A 617 6.27 -9.43 -4.61
CA PRO A 617 7.52 -9.70 -5.33
C PRO A 617 8.80 -9.51 -4.51
N ALA A 618 8.81 -8.58 -3.55
CA ALA A 618 9.93 -8.31 -2.65
C ALA A 618 10.24 -9.45 -1.65
N TYR A 619 9.37 -10.46 -1.59
CA TYR A 619 9.51 -11.65 -0.73
C TYR A 619 9.62 -12.93 -1.55
N SER A 620 9.85 -12.84 -2.87
CA SER A 620 9.90 -13.98 -3.79
C SER A 620 10.87 -15.07 -3.35
N ASP A 621 12.08 -14.72 -2.89
CA ASP A 621 13.07 -15.68 -2.36
C ASP A 621 12.54 -16.50 -1.17
N HIS A 622 11.68 -15.92 -0.32
CA HIS A 622 11.09 -16.65 0.81
C HIS A 622 10.07 -17.67 0.31
N PHE A 623 9.19 -17.28 -0.63
CA PHE A 623 8.24 -18.21 -1.23
C PHE A 623 8.95 -19.32 -2.02
N LEU A 624 10.02 -19.00 -2.75
CA LEU A 624 10.82 -19.99 -3.47
C LEU A 624 11.55 -20.95 -2.52
N SER A 625 12.08 -20.46 -1.39
CA SER A 625 12.65 -21.31 -0.33
C SER A 625 11.59 -22.26 0.25
N MET A 626 10.37 -21.76 0.48
CA MET A 626 9.23 -22.57 0.93
C MET A 626 8.80 -23.61 -0.11
N ILE A 627 8.80 -23.26 -1.40
CA ILE A 627 8.55 -24.19 -2.51
C ILE A 627 9.63 -25.28 -2.51
N CYS A 628 10.92 -24.92 -2.52
CA CYS A 628 12.01 -25.91 -2.52
C CYS A 628 11.92 -26.86 -1.32
N LYS A 629 11.62 -26.36 -0.12
CA LYS A 629 11.42 -27.18 1.08
C LYS A 629 10.21 -28.10 0.96
N MET A 630 9.05 -27.60 0.54
CA MET A 630 7.85 -28.41 0.29
C MET A 630 8.14 -29.54 -0.72
N LEU A 631 8.88 -29.24 -1.78
CA LEU A 631 9.23 -30.22 -2.81
C LEU A 631 10.23 -31.26 -2.27
N GLN A 632 11.17 -30.88 -1.41
CA GLN A 632 12.05 -31.82 -0.70
C GLN A 632 11.26 -32.73 0.24
N ASP A 633 10.41 -32.17 1.10
CA ASP A 633 9.54 -32.92 2.02
C ASP A 633 8.64 -33.91 1.23
N TYR A 634 8.11 -33.48 0.07
CA TYR A 634 7.32 -34.36 -0.81
C TYR A 634 8.15 -35.45 -1.48
N ARG A 635 9.37 -35.13 -1.94
CA ARG A 635 10.31 -36.09 -2.54
C ARG A 635 10.70 -37.17 -1.55
N ASP A 636 11.02 -36.81 -0.31
CA ASP A 636 11.42 -37.77 0.72
C ASP A 636 10.27 -38.68 1.13
N MET A 637 9.04 -38.17 1.19
CA MET A 637 7.86 -39.03 1.31
C MET A 637 7.72 -40.00 0.13
N CYS A 638 7.84 -39.53 -1.11
CA CYS A 638 7.72 -40.40 -2.29
C CYS A 638 8.83 -41.45 -2.36
N GLN A 639 10.03 -41.12 -1.89
CA GLN A 639 11.16 -42.04 -1.80
C GLN A 639 10.96 -43.06 -0.67
N SER A 640 10.40 -42.64 0.47
CA SER A 640 10.01 -43.53 1.57
C SER A 640 8.89 -44.49 1.15
N ALA A 641 7.89 -43.98 0.44
CA ALA A 641 6.81 -44.74 -0.17
C ALA A 641 7.31 -45.85 -1.10
N TYR A 642 8.17 -45.49 -2.06
CA TYR A 642 8.81 -46.45 -2.97
C TYR A 642 9.60 -47.53 -2.21
N ARG A 643 10.40 -47.13 -1.21
CA ARG A 643 11.12 -48.09 -0.34
C ARG A 643 10.18 -49.00 0.44
N GLY A 644 9.05 -48.50 0.94
CA GLY A 644 8.06 -49.30 1.69
C GLY A 644 7.41 -50.41 0.85
N VAL A 645 7.28 -50.20 -0.46
CA VAL A 645 6.83 -51.24 -1.40
C VAL A 645 7.95 -52.26 -1.67
N VAL A 646 9.17 -51.77 -1.94
CA VAL A 646 10.31 -52.55 -2.45
C VAL A 646 11.15 -53.25 -1.37
N GLN A 647 11.06 -52.84 -0.11
CA GLN A 647 11.90 -53.30 1.01
C GLN A 647 11.03 -53.73 2.18
N ARG A 648 10.20 -54.76 1.97
CA ARG A 648 9.28 -55.34 2.97
C ARG A 648 9.99 -56.22 4.02
N GLY A 649 11.05 -55.73 4.67
CA GLY A 649 11.78 -56.52 5.67
C GLY A 649 13.14 -55.98 6.12
N SER A 650 14.04 -56.89 6.51
CA SER A 650 15.45 -56.59 6.79
C SER A 650 16.22 -56.25 5.50
N GLU A 651 17.44 -55.70 5.61
CA GLU A 651 18.25 -55.35 4.43
C GLU A 651 18.57 -56.51 3.48
N GLU A 652 18.42 -57.75 3.94
CA GLU A 652 18.62 -59.00 3.20
C GLU A 652 17.41 -59.41 2.35
N GLN A 653 16.21 -58.89 2.65
CA GLN A 653 14.96 -59.20 1.94
C GLN A 653 14.66 -58.14 0.87
N ARG A 654 15.46 -58.12 -0.20
CA ARG A 654 15.30 -57.16 -1.32
C ARG A 654 14.58 -57.82 -2.49
N ILE A 655 13.65 -57.09 -3.10
CA ILE A 655 13.01 -57.47 -4.36
C ILE A 655 14.03 -57.38 -5.52
N ILE A 656 14.10 -58.44 -6.34
CA ILE A 656 15.09 -58.57 -7.43
C ILE A 656 14.91 -57.48 -8.50
N SER A 657 13.68 -57.21 -8.95
CA SER A 657 13.41 -56.19 -9.98
C SER A 657 13.94 -54.80 -9.61
N ALA A 658 13.96 -54.51 -8.31
CA ALA A 658 14.35 -53.21 -7.77
C ALA A 658 15.79 -53.16 -7.24
N THR A 659 16.50 -54.28 -7.13
CA THR A 659 17.97 -54.28 -7.12
C THR A 659 18.49 -54.08 -8.54
N TRP A 660 17.93 -54.80 -9.53
CA TRP A 660 18.24 -54.62 -10.95
C TRP A 660 17.94 -53.20 -11.47
N ALA A 661 16.81 -52.59 -11.10
CA ALA A 661 16.49 -51.20 -11.46
C ALA A 661 17.32 -50.13 -10.70
N LYS A 662 18.18 -50.53 -9.76
CA LYS A 662 19.15 -49.66 -9.08
C LYS A 662 20.59 -49.91 -9.53
N ASP A 663 20.84 -51.04 -10.17
CA ASP A 663 22.13 -51.36 -10.77
C ASP A 663 22.36 -50.41 -11.96
N GLU A 664 23.48 -49.69 -11.95
CA GLU A 664 23.78 -48.68 -12.96
C GLU A 664 24.03 -49.31 -14.35
N ASP A 665 24.61 -50.50 -14.43
CA ASP A 665 24.92 -51.17 -15.70
C ASP A 665 23.65 -51.74 -16.33
N ILE A 666 22.80 -52.41 -15.55
CA ILE A 666 21.49 -52.90 -15.99
C ILE A 666 20.60 -51.73 -16.40
N SER A 667 20.49 -50.70 -15.56
CA SER A 667 19.65 -49.53 -15.84
C SER A 667 20.14 -48.77 -17.08
N ARG A 668 21.46 -48.61 -17.25
CA ARG A 668 22.04 -47.99 -18.44
C ARG A 668 21.77 -48.83 -19.70
N LEU A 669 21.86 -50.16 -19.64
CA LEU A 669 21.53 -51.01 -20.78
C LEU A 669 20.05 -50.84 -21.16
N LEU A 670 19.13 -51.02 -20.21
CA LEU A 670 17.68 -50.90 -20.45
C LEU A 670 17.31 -49.53 -21.02
N ARG A 671 17.89 -48.44 -20.49
CA ARG A 671 17.69 -47.07 -20.99
C ARG A 671 18.30 -46.83 -22.38
N SER A 672 19.34 -47.58 -22.74
CA SER A 672 19.95 -47.53 -24.08
C SER A 672 19.13 -48.26 -25.16
N LEU A 673 18.19 -49.12 -24.77
CA LEU A 673 17.38 -49.89 -25.72
C LEU A 673 16.40 -48.97 -26.49
N PRO A 674 16.09 -49.27 -27.77
CA PRO A 674 15.19 -48.44 -28.57
C PRO A 674 13.77 -48.31 -28.01
N ASN A 675 13.27 -49.30 -27.28
CA ASN A 675 11.94 -49.25 -26.65
C ASN A 675 11.88 -48.12 -25.58
N TRP A 676 12.90 -47.98 -24.74
CA TRP A 676 13.02 -46.87 -23.79
C TRP A 676 13.25 -45.52 -24.49
N GLN A 677 14.17 -45.46 -25.46
CA GLN A 677 14.41 -44.22 -26.22
C GLN A 677 13.15 -43.74 -26.96
N ASN A 678 12.32 -44.65 -27.47
CA ASN A 678 11.04 -44.32 -28.08
C ASN A 678 10.01 -43.80 -27.07
N LEU A 679 10.05 -44.26 -25.82
CA LEU A 679 9.25 -43.73 -24.71
C LEU A 679 9.65 -42.28 -24.39
N GLU A 680 10.95 -42.03 -24.24
CA GLU A 680 11.50 -40.72 -23.92
C GLU A 680 11.30 -39.70 -25.04
N ASN A 681 11.51 -40.11 -26.31
CA ASN A 681 11.20 -39.30 -27.48
C ASN A 681 9.70 -38.95 -27.61
N ARG A 682 8.79 -39.81 -27.13
CA ARG A 682 7.35 -39.51 -27.06
C ARG A 682 7.01 -38.57 -25.90
N ARG A 683 7.76 -38.61 -24.80
CA ARG A 683 7.62 -37.68 -23.67
C ARG A 683 8.02 -36.26 -24.10
N ALA A 684 9.19 -36.10 -24.73
CA ALA A 684 9.69 -34.80 -25.18
C ALA A 684 8.77 -34.10 -26.20
N ARG A 685 8.08 -34.86 -27.07
CA ARG A 685 7.14 -34.32 -28.06
C ARG A 685 5.80 -33.87 -27.49
N LYS A 686 5.49 -34.17 -26.23
CA LYS A 686 4.18 -33.84 -25.64
C LYS A 686 4.02 -32.35 -25.31
N ASP A 687 5.14 -31.62 -25.30
CA ASP A 687 5.18 -30.17 -25.08
C ASP A 687 5.00 -29.37 -26.39
N ASP A 688 5.15 -30.01 -27.56
CA ASP A 688 5.00 -29.40 -28.91
C ASP A 688 3.81 -29.98 -29.69
N GLU A 689 2.72 -29.21 -29.70
CA GLU A 689 1.57 -29.28 -30.64
C GLU A 689 0.59 -30.48 -30.60
N VAL A 690 -0.63 -30.21 -31.11
CA VAL A 690 -1.73 -31.16 -31.28
C VAL A 690 -1.46 -32.04 -32.52
N GLU A 691 -0.80 -33.19 -32.31
CA GLU A 691 -0.42 -34.09 -33.40
C GLU A 691 -1.68 -34.63 -34.15
N ASN A 692 -1.75 -34.40 -35.48
CA ASN A 692 -2.88 -34.81 -36.32
C ASN A 692 -3.10 -36.34 -36.23
N PRO A 693 -4.32 -36.83 -35.88
CA PRO A 693 -4.64 -38.27 -35.83
C PRO A 693 -4.29 -39.05 -37.09
N GLU A 694 -4.31 -38.43 -38.28
CA GLU A 694 -3.93 -39.06 -39.53
C GLU A 694 -2.42 -39.23 -39.69
N ALA A 695 -1.61 -38.30 -39.17
CA ALA A 695 -0.15 -38.44 -39.16
C ALA A 695 0.29 -39.55 -38.19
N VAL A 696 -0.35 -39.65 -37.02
CA VAL A 696 -0.14 -40.77 -36.07
C VAL A 696 -0.54 -42.10 -36.71
N ARG A 697 -1.68 -42.15 -37.41
CA ARG A 697 -2.15 -43.35 -38.11
C ARG A 697 -1.20 -43.73 -39.26
N ALA A 698 -0.74 -42.77 -40.06
CA ALA A 698 0.24 -42.99 -41.13
C ALA A 698 1.58 -43.51 -40.58
N ARG A 699 2.08 -42.97 -39.46
CA ARG A 699 3.30 -43.44 -38.78
C ARG A 699 3.16 -44.86 -38.25
N ASN A 700 2.05 -45.17 -37.59
CA ASN A 700 1.74 -46.54 -37.13
C ASN A 700 1.57 -47.53 -38.30
N THR A 701 1.10 -47.06 -39.46
CA THR A 701 1.00 -47.87 -40.70
C THR A 701 2.36 -48.06 -41.39
N LYS A 702 3.33 -47.18 -41.13
CA LYS A 702 4.70 -47.27 -41.65
C LYS A 702 5.56 -48.26 -40.85
N LEU A 703 5.36 -48.30 -39.53
CA LEU A 703 5.94 -49.29 -38.59
C LEU A 703 5.49 -50.75 -38.85
N GLN A 704 4.50 -50.99 -39.71
CA GLN A 704 4.00 -52.34 -40.04
C GLN A 704 4.66 -52.97 -41.29
N ARG A 705 5.76 -52.41 -41.80
CA ARG A 705 6.33 -52.85 -43.10
C ARG A 705 7.83 -53.07 -43.18
N ASP A 706 8.58 -52.95 -42.08
CA ASP A 706 10.03 -53.17 -42.12
C ASP A 706 10.46 -54.42 -41.34
N ARG A 707 10.84 -55.48 -42.06
CA ARG A 707 11.46 -56.69 -41.49
C ARG A 707 12.75 -56.35 -40.73
N THR A 708 13.35 -55.20 -41.02
CA THR A 708 14.55 -54.71 -40.34
C THR A 708 14.24 -54.26 -38.92
N GLU A 709 13.14 -53.53 -38.69
CA GLU A 709 12.72 -53.09 -37.34
C GLU A 709 12.34 -54.29 -36.46
N GLU A 710 11.66 -55.29 -37.01
CA GLU A 710 11.31 -56.53 -36.32
C GLU A 710 12.56 -57.34 -35.91
N ARG A 711 13.53 -57.52 -36.83
CA ARG A 711 14.82 -58.18 -36.53
C ARG A 711 15.66 -57.41 -35.49
N ILE A 712 15.59 -56.09 -35.52
CA ILE A 712 16.26 -55.23 -34.53
C ILE A 712 15.58 -55.40 -33.16
N ALA A 713 14.26 -55.37 -33.09
CA ALA A 713 13.51 -55.59 -31.85
C ALA A 713 13.80 -56.96 -31.23
N THR A 714 13.81 -58.05 -32.02
CA THR A 714 14.21 -59.36 -31.53
C THR A 714 15.63 -59.36 -31.00
N MET A 715 16.61 -58.77 -31.71
CA MET A 715 18.01 -58.71 -31.24
C MET A 715 18.14 -58.01 -29.87
N TRP A 716 17.33 -56.98 -29.59
CA TRP A 716 17.35 -56.29 -28.29
C TRP A 716 16.64 -57.09 -27.20
N ASN A 717 15.53 -57.76 -27.51
CA ASN A 717 14.86 -58.68 -26.59
C ASN A 717 15.77 -59.86 -26.20
N ASN A 718 16.54 -60.40 -27.15
CA ASN A 718 17.58 -61.41 -26.88
C ASN A 718 18.60 -60.87 -25.86
N LYS A 719 19.21 -59.70 -26.13
CA LYS A 719 20.21 -59.08 -25.24
C LYS A 719 19.68 -58.81 -23.84
N GLU A 720 18.41 -58.40 -23.72
CA GLU A 720 17.76 -58.23 -22.44
C GLU A 720 17.57 -59.57 -21.71
N SER A 721 16.99 -60.56 -22.38
CA SER A 721 16.79 -61.91 -21.83
C SER A 721 18.11 -62.55 -21.40
N ASP A 722 19.17 -62.41 -22.20
CA ASP A 722 20.52 -62.89 -21.88
C ASP A 722 21.07 -62.18 -20.64
N LEU A 723 20.93 -60.85 -20.53
CA LEU A 723 21.36 -60.10 -19.35
C LEU A 723 20.67 -60.62 -18.08
N LEU A 724 19.34 -60.76 -18.11
CA LEU A 724 18.57 -61.15 -16.92
C LEU A 724 18.81 -62.61 -16.54
N THR A 725 18.93 -63.51 -17.52
CA THR A 725 19.25 -64.92 -17.30
C THR A 725 20.65 -65.08 -16.70
N ASN A 726 21.65 -64.35 -17.21
CA ASN A 726 23.02 -64.39 -16.69
C ASN A 726 23.14 -63.78 -15.28
N ASN A 727 22.38 -62.72 -14.96
CA ASN A 727 22.39 -62.11 -13.63
C ASN A 727 21.67 -62.96 -12.56
N LEU A 728 20.61 -63.69 -12.94
CA LEU A 728 19.91 -64.59 -12.04
C LEU A 728 20.70 -65.90 -11.79
N GLY A 729 21.35 -66.40 -12.84
CA GLY A 729 22.04 -67.69 -12.81
C GLY A 729 21.08 -68.86 -12.56
N ASP A 730 21.60 -69.92 -11.95
CA ASP A 730 20.88 -71.18 -11.78
C ASP A 730 19.95 -71.25 -10.55
N SER A 731 19.86 -70.15 -9.79
CA SER A 731 19.16 -70.09 -8.50
C SER A 731 17.64 -70.05 -8.65
N LEU A 732 16.93 -70.74 -7.76
CA LEU A 732 15.47 -70.62 -7.66
C LEU A 732 15.10 -69.38 -6.83
N ILE A 733 14.24 -68.52 -7.37
CA ILE A 733 13.81 -67.28 -6.74
C ILE A 733 12.93 -67.56 -5.50
N PRO A 734 13.30 -67.09 -4.30
CA PRO A 734 12.47 -67.15 -3.10
C PRO A 734 11.23 -66.25 -3.18
N LYS A 735 10.14 -66.66 -2.52
CA LYS A 735 8.86 -65.93 -2.57
C LYS A 735 8.91 -64.50 -2.05
N TYR A 736 9.84 -64.15 -1.17
CA TYR A 736 9.95 -62.82 -0.57
C TYR A 736 10.75 -61.83 -1.45
N GLU A 737 11.33 -62.29 -2.56
CA GLU A 737 12.14 -61.48 -3.50
C GLU A 737 11.33 -61.02 -4.73
N VAL A 738 10.01 -61.25 -4.71
CA VAL A 738 9.05 -61.05 -5.82
C VAL A 738 7.81 -60.29 -5.32
N LEU A 739 7.34 -59.28 -6.07
CA LEU A 739 6.18 -58.45 -5.75
C LEU A 739 4.84 -59.12 -6.12
N GLN A 740 4.49 -60.19 -5.39
CA GLN A 740 3.25 -60.96 -5.61
C GLN A 740 1.95 -60.19 -5.32
N ASP A 741 2.00 -59.02 -4.67
CA ASP A 741 0.82 -58.21 -4.39
C ASP A 741 0.56 -57.23 -5.54
N VAL A 742 -0.47 -57.52 -6.34
CA VAL A 742 -0.90 -56.69 -7.48
C VAL A 742 -1.24 -55.24 -7.07
N ASN A 743 -1.51 -54.98 -5.78
CA ASN A 743 -1.69 -53.62 -5.27
C ASN A 743 -0.37 -52.83 -5.20
N ASP A 744 0.76 -53.47 -4.91
CA ASP A 744 2.08 -52.84 -4.91
C ASP A 744 2.44 -52.35 -6.31
N LEU A 745 2.24 -53.21 -7.31
CA LEU A 745 2.46 -52.89 -8.72
C LEU A 745 1.57 -51.72 -9.17
N ARG A 746 0.31 -51.69 -8.70
CA ARG A 746 -0.60 -50.56 -8.92
C ARG A 746 -0.09 -49.27 -8.27
N VAL A 747 0.42 -49.33 -7.05
CA VAL A 747 0.99 -48.17 -6.34
C VAL A 747 2.22 -47.65 -7.08
N LEU A 748 3.13 -48.51 -7.53
CA LEU A 748 4.28 -48.13 -8.35
C LEU A 748 3.86 -47.48 -9.68
N ALA A 749 2.81 -48.00 -10.33
CA ALA A 749 2.27 -47.44 -11.57
C ALA A 749 1.63 -46.05 -11.37
N ASN A 750 0.85 -45.89 -10.31
CA ASN A 750 0.24 -44.60 -9.94
C ASN A 750 1.31 -43.57 -9.52
N LEU A 751 2.34 -44.02 -8.80
CA LEU A 751 3.49 -43.19 -8.42
C LEU A 751 4.26 -42.73 -9.66
N HIS A 752 4.53 -43.63 -10.62
CA HIS A 752 5.16 -43.30 -11.89
C HIS A 752 4.41 -42.19 -12.65
N GLU A 753 3.11 -42.35 -12.94
CA GLU A 753 2.33 -41.36 -13.69
C GLU A 753 2.25 -40.02 -12.95
N SER A 754 2.12 -40.06 -11.62
CA SER A 754 2.01 -38.86 -10.80
C SER A 754 3.30 -38.08 -10.71
N LEU A 755 4.44 -38.75 -10.55
CA LEU A 755 5.74 -38.11 -10.44
C LEU A 755 6.27 -37.59 -11.78
N GLU A 756 6.02 -38.31 -12.89
CA GLU A 756 6.36 -37.80 -14.22
C GLU A 756 5.57 -36.52 -14.55
N TRP A 757 4.26 -36.53 -14.30
CA TRP A 757 3.41 -35.34 -14.48
C TRP A 757 3.88 -34.17 -13.61
N PHE A 758 4.21 -34.43 -12.35
CA PHE A 758 4.63 -33.40 -11.41
C PHE A 758 6.00 -32.83 -11.74
N ALA A 759 6.96 -33.66 -12.17
CA ALA A 759 8.25 -33.20 -12.68
C ALA A 759 8.08 -32.24 -13.87
N GLY A 760 7.15 -32.53 -14.79
CA GLY A 760 6.76 -31.62 -15.87
C GLY A 760 6.22 -30.27 -15.36
N ARG A 761 5.33 -30.29 -14.35
CA ARG A 761 4.81 -29.07 -13.72
C ARG A 761 5.89 -28.21 -13.06
N ILE A 762 6.85 -28.83 -12.36
CA ILE A 762 7.98 -28.11 -11.75
C ILE A 762 8.89 -27.49 -12.82
N ARG A 763 9.19 -28.20 -13.93
CA ARG A 763 9.95 -27.64 -15.06
C ARG A 763 9.24 -26.45 -15.70
N SER A 764 7.94 -26.59 -15.95
CA SER A 764 7.12 -25.50 -16.49
C SER A 764 7.16 -24.27 -15.56
N PHE A 765 6.95 -24.45 -14.25
CA PHE A 765 7.11 -23.36 -13.28
C PHE A 765 8.50 -22.73 -13.31
N ASN A 766 9.56 -23.53 -13.27
CA ASN A 766 10.94 -23.05 -13.30
C ASN A 766 11.25 -22.24 -14.58
N SER A 767 10.67 -22.61 -15.72
CA SER A 767 10.81 -21.87 -17.00
C SER A 767 10.11 -20.50 -17.01
N THR A 768 9.14 -20.27 -16.12
CA THR A 768 8.46 -18.96 -15.99
C THR A 768 9.19 -17.95 -15.08
N LEU A 769 10.26 -18.37 -14.40
CA LEU A 769 11.02 -17.51 -13.49
C LEU A 769 12.06 -16.67 -14.26
N PRO A 770 12.18 -15.36 -13.98
CA PRO A 770 13.18 -14.51 -14.64
C PRO A 770 14.59 -14.87 -14.14
N LEU A 771 15.45 -15.29 -15.08
CA LEU A 771 16.85 -15.57 -14.79
C LEU A 771 17.61 -14.30 -14.40
N ALA A 772 18.39 -14.37 -13.32
CA ALA A 772 19.45 -13.39 -13.06
C ALA A 772 20.55 -13.51 -14.11
N SER A 773 20.45 -12.72 -15.18
CA SER A 773 21.39 -12.74 -16.31
C SER A 773 22.79 -12.26 -15.88
N PRO A 774 23.83 -13.12 -15.89
CA PRO A 774 25.15 -12.76 -15.39
C PRO A 774 25.94 -12.01 -16.46
N GLY A 775 25.66 -10.71 -16.66
CA GLY A 775 26.47 -9.91 -17.59
C GLY A 775 25.97 -8.54 -18.05
N MET A 776 24.77 -8.07 -17.70
CA MET A 776 24.38 -6.68 -18.02
C MET A 776 24.76 -5.74 -16.88
N GLY A 777 25.86 -5.03 -17.09
CA GLY A 777 26.35 -3.99 -16.17
C GLY A 777 25.43 -2.77 -16.12
N LEU A 778 25.61 -1.99 -15.05
CA LEU A 778 24.91 -0.74 -14.78
C LEU A 778 24.94 0.20 -16.01
N SER A 779 23.77 0.46 -16.59
CA SER A 779 23.54 1.57 -17.51
C SER A 779 22.22 2.25 -17.13
N PRO A 780 22.23 3.55 -16.77
CA PRO A 780 21.02 4.24 -16.35
C PRO A 780 20.15 4.62 -17.55
N ALA A 781 18.84 4.45 -17.38
CA ALA A 781 17.75 5.05 -18.16
C ALA A 781 17.72 4.80 -19.69
N SER A 782 16.84 3.88 -20.10
CA SER A 782 15.82 4.24 -21.10
C SER A 782 14.48 3.64 -20.67
N SER A 783 13.42 4.44 -20.76
CA SER A 783 12.05 4.08 -20.39
C SER A 783 11.38 3.19 -21.45
N ASP A 784 10.28 2.54 -21.06
CA ASP A 784 9.42 1.66 -21.88
C ASP A 784 9.98 0.28 -22.26
N SER A 785 10.02 -0.61 -21.26
CA SER A 785 9.64 -2.02 -21.46
C SER A 785 8.86 -2.55 -20.25
N SER A 786 8.06 -3.60 -20.46
CA SER A 786 7.03 -4.06 -19.51
C SER A 786 7.57 -4.43 -18.11
N PRO A 787 6.86 -4.08 -17.03
CA PRO A 787 7.26 -4.44 -15.67
C PRO A 787 7.01 -5.92 -15.39
N SER A 788 8.03 -6.74 -15.59
CA SER A 788 8.14 -8.02 -14.88
C SER A 788 8.53 -7.69 -13.43
N ASP A 789 7.53 -7.46 -12.57
CA ASP A 789 7.69 -6.97 -11.18
C ASP A 789 8.50 -7.91 -10.25
N LEU A 790 8.87 -9.12 -10.69
CA LEU A 790 9.70 -10.06 -9.91
C LEU A 790 11.18 -9.66 -9.92
N GLN A 791 11.82 -9.69 -8.74
CA GLN A 791 13.27 -9.59 -8.65
C GLN A 791 13.96 -10.78 -9.33
N PRO A 792 15.16 -10.61 -9.93
CA PRO A 792 15.88 -11.70 -10.59
C PRO A 792 16.22 -12.83 -9.60
N VAL A 793 15.81 -14.05 -9.92
CA VAL A 793 15.91 -15.19 -8.99
C VAL A 793 17.36 -15.70 -8.91
N SER A 794 17.79 -16.10 -7.71
CA SER A 794 19.14 -16.65 -7.51
C SER A 794 19.39 -17.91 -8.36
N PRO A 795 20.56 -18.06 -9.01
CA PRO A 795 20.87 -19.24 -9.82
C PRO A 795 20.92 -20.53 -8.99
N ALA A 796 21.24 -20.44 -7.69
CA ALA A 796 21.23 -21.59 -6.78
C ALA A 796 19.79 -22.11 -6.54
N THR A 797 18.81 -21.21 -6.43
CA THR A 797 17.39 -21.57 -6.30
C THR A 797 16.88 -22.28 -7.55
N LEU A 798 17.20 -21.74 -8.73
CA LEU A 798 16.83 -22.34 -10.03
C LEU A 798 17.50 -23.71 -10.24
N ALA A 799 18.77 -23.86 -9.83
CA ALA A 799 19.46 -25.15 -9.84
C ALA A 799 18.80 -26.16 -8.89
N SER A 800 18.36 -25.73 -7.69
CA SER A 800 17.64 -26.58 -6.74
C SER A 800 16.30 -27.06 -7.28
N LEU A 801 15.48 -26.17 -7.87
CA LEU A 801 14.22 -26.55 -8.54
C LEU A 801 14.46 -27.51 -9.71
N THR A 802 15.53 -27.31 -10.48
CA THR A 802 15.93 -28.21 -11.57
C THR A 802 16.36 -29.59 -11.05
N SER A 803 17.09 -29.64 -9.93
CA SER A 803 17.47 -30.89 -9.25
C SER A 803 16.23 -31.64 -8.78
N LEU A 804 15.33 -30.98 -8.07
CA LEU A 804 14.09 -31.59 -7.55
C LEU A 804 13.20 -32.12 -8.68
N ALA A 805 13.05 -31.37 -9.77
CA ALA A 805 12.33 -31.84 -10.96
C ALA A 805 13.01 -33.04 -11.67
N ARG A 806 14.33 -33.21 -11.53
CA ARG A 806 15.06 -34.40 -11.98
C ARG A 806 14.87 -35.56 -11.00
N GLU A 807 15.00 -35.35 -9.70
CA GLU A 807 14.83 -36.38 -8.68
C GLU A 807 13.43 -37.03 -8.71
N PHE A 808 12.36 -36.25 -8.94
CA PHE A 808 11.02 -36.81 -9.17
C PHE A 808 10.92 -37.62 -10.47
N GLN A 809 11.61 -37.19 -11.53
CA GLN A 809 11.66 -37.88 -12.82
C GLN A 809 12.40 -39.22 -12.72
N ASP A 810 13.57 -39.21 -12.08
CA ASP A 810 14.41 -40.39 -11.89
C ASP A 810 13.67 -41.44 -11.05
N LEU A 811 12.95 -41.01 -10.00
CA LEU A 811 12.10 -41.89 -9.20
C LEU A 811 10.91 -42.44 -10.01
N ALA A 812 10.25 -41.60 -10.82
CA ALA A 812 9.18 -42.05 -11.70
C ALA A 812 9.67 -43.14 -12.66
N GLU A 813 10.83 -42.93 -13.28
CA GLU A 813 11.43 -43.87 -14.24
C GLU A 813 11.92 -45.15 -13.57
N THR A 814 12.48 -45.05 -12.37
CA THR A 814 12.82 -46.22 -11.54
C THR A 814 11.58 -47.08 -11.29
N CYS A 815 10.44 -46.48 -10.95
CA CYS A 815 9.18 -47.22 -10.78
C CYS A 815 8.74 -47.95 -12.07
N LEU A 816 8.94 -47.34 -13.24
CA LEU A 816 8.60 -47.98 -14.52
C LEU A 816 9.55 -49.14 -14.88
N LEU A 817 10.86 -48.98 -14.62
CA LEU A 817 11.85 -50.04 -14.80
C LEU A 817 11.59 -51.22 -13.85
N VAL A 818 11.24 -50.95 -12.59
CA VAL A 818 10.83 -51.99 -11.62
C VAL A 818 9.63 -52.78 -12.16
N LEU A 819 8.58 -52.12 -12.65
CA LEU A 819 7.41 -52.82 -13.22
C LEU A 819 7.75 -53.70 -14.43
N HIS A 820 8.57 -53.18 -15.35
CA HIS A 820 9.03 -53.88 -16.54
C HIS A 820 9.86 -55.13 -16.20
N LEU A 821 10.75 -55.01 -15.20
CA LEU A 821 11.59 -56.10 -14.70
C LEU A 821 10.80 -57.11 -13.84
N GLU A 822 9.84 -56.66 -13.03
CA GLU A 822 9.05 -57.53 -12.16
C GLU A 822 8.23 -58.54 -12.99
N VAL A 823 7.60 -58.10 -14.09
CA VAL A 823 6.86 -59.00 -14.98
C VAL A 823 7.76 -60.08 -15.60
N ARG A 824 9.05 -59.79 -15.80
CA ARG A 824 10.07 -60.77 -16.24
C ARG A 824 10.50 -61.68 -15.09
N VAL A 825 10.73 -61.13 -13.90
CA VAL A 825 11.00 -61.88 -12.65
C VAL A 825 9.89 -62.89 -12.36
N HIS A 826 8.62 -62.52 -12.55
CA HIS A 826 7.48 -63.43 -12.43
C HIS A 826 7.58 -64.61 -13.42
N CYS A 827 8.02 -64.39 -14.65
CA CYS A 827 8.27 -65.48 -15.62
C CYS A 827 9.35 -66.45 -15.12
N PHE A 828 10.50 -65.95 -14.62
CA PHE A 828 11.52 -66.82 -14.01
C PHE A 828 10.97 -67.56 -12.77
N PHE A 829 10.26 -66.85 -11.89
CA PHE A 829 9.72 -67.38 -10.63
C PHE A 829 8.73 -68.53 -10.83
N PHE A 830 7.94 -68.55 -11.91
CA PHE A 830 7.02 -69.65 -12.20
C PHE A 830 7.61 -70.71 -13.16
N LEU A 831 8.36 -70.32 -14.19
CA LEU A 831 8.84 -71.25 -15.22
C LEU A 831 10.11 -72.02 -14.81
N LEU A 832 11.03 -71.42 -14.03
CA LEU A 832 12.26 -72.10 -13.61
C LEU A 832 11.99 -73.24 -12.60
N PRO A 833 11.12 -73.09 -11.57
CA PRO A 833 10.69 -74.24 -10.77
C PRO A 833 9.91 -75.27 -11.58
N MET A 834 9.10 -74.83 -12.58
CA MET A 834 8.36 -75.75 -13.44
C MET A 834 9.32 -76.70 -14.17
N ALA A 835 10.44 -76.19 -14.70
CA ALA A 835 11.47 -77.01 -15.33
C ALA A 835 12.19 -77.95 -14.35
N LYS A 836 12.57 -77.45 -13.16
CA LYS A 836 13.39 -78.19 -12.19
C LYS A 836 12.61 -79.18 -11.33
N GLN A 837 11.29 -79.01 -11.15
CA GLN A 837 10.48 -79.76 -10.17
C GLN A 837 9.34 -80.59 -10.78
N SER A 838 8.88 -80.29 -12.00
CA SER A 838 7.71 -80.97 -12.59
C SER A 838 8.10 -82.26 -13.31
N ASN A 839 7.22 -83.28 -13.25
CA ASN A 839 7.48 -84.55 -13.93
C ASN A 839 7.09 -84.50 -15.42
N TYR A 840 8.09 -84.66 -16.30
CA TYR A 840 7.94 -84.77 -17.77
C TYR A 840 8.31 -86.16 -18.32
N SER A 841 8.55 -87.14 -17.46
CA SER A 841 8.91 -88.52 -17.82
C SER A 841 7.78 -89.54 -17.59
N GLY A 842 6.63 -89.08 -17.09
CA GLY A 842 5.50 -89.95 -16.71
C GLY A 842 4.80 -90.61 -17.91
N ASN A 843 4.43 -91.88 -17.74
CA ASN A 843 3.71 -92.67 -18.76
C ASN A 843 2.22 -92.29 -18.91
N LEU A 844 1.67 -91.51 -17.98
CA LEU A 844 0.28 -91.06 -18.03
C LEU A 844 0.17 -89.75 -18.83
N GLU A 845 -0.69 -89.70 -19.86
CA GLU A 845 -0.89 -88.47 -20.63
C GLU A 845 -1.77 -87.48 -19.85
N SER A 846 -1.15 -86.41 -19.33
CA SER A 846 -1.87 -85.26 -18.76
C SER A 846 -2.55 -84.46 -19.86
N THR A 847 -3.87 -84.32 -19.81
CA THR A 847 -4.63 -83.42 -20.69
C THR A 847 -4.33 -81.96 -20.39
N ASP A 848 -4.05 -81.64 -19.13
CA ASP A 848 -4.01 -80.28 -18.61
C ASP A 848 -2.58 -79.71 -18.62
N PRO A 849 -2.41 -78.39 -18.79
CA PRO A 849 -1.13 -77.71 -18.60
C PRO A 849 -0.58 -77.83 -17.18
N ASP A 850 0.69 -77.48 -17.00
CA ASP A 850 1.32 -77.51 -15.68
C ASP A 850 0.68 -76.48 -14.70
N PRO A 851 0.43 -76.85 -13.42
CA PRO A 851 -0.15 -75.93 -12.44
C PRO A 851 0.63 -74.64 -12.21
N LEU A 852 1.95 -74.62 -12.46
CA LEU A 852 2.75 -73.39 -12.36
C LEU A 852 2.53 -72.46 -13.56
N VAL A 853 2.30 -73.01 -14.75
CA VAL A 853 1.93 -72.25 -15.96
C VAL A 853 0.53 -71.65 -15.81
N VAL A 854 -0.43 -72.41 -15.27
CA VAL A 854 -1.78 -71.89 -14.98
C VAL A 854 -1.73 -70.75 -13.94
N LYS A 855 -0.84 -70.84 -12.95
CA LYS A 855 -0.62 -69.75 -11.97
C LYS A 855 -0.02 -68.51 -12.63
N LEU A 856 1.03 -68.65 -13.44
CA LEU A 856 1.63 -67.54 -14.18
C LEU A 856 0.61 -66.82 -15.08
N ASN A 857 -0.20 -67.56 -15.83
CA ASN A 857 -1.26 -66.95 -16.65
C ASN A 857 -2.26 -66.14 -15.83
N LYS A 858 -2.72 -66.67 -14.68
CA LYS A 858 -3.66 -65.96 -13.80
C LYS A 858 -3.02 -64.70 -13.20
N ASP A 859 -1.76 -64.82 -12.80
CA ASP A 859 -0.96 -63.76 -12.21
C ASP A 859 -0.72 -62.61 -13.21
N LEU A 860 -0.20 -62.90 -14.40
CA LEU A 860 -0.03 -61.92 -15.48
C LEU A 860 -1.35 -61.25 -15.89
N SER A 861 -2.46 -61.99 -15.93
CA SER A 861 -3.78 -61.41 -16.21
C SER A 861 -4.23 -60.43 -15.11
N SER A 862 -3.92 -60.73 -13.84
CA SER A 862 -4.25 -59.82 -12.73
C SER A 862 -3.35 -58.59 -12.72
N ILE A 863 -2.09 -58.72 -13.15
CA ILE A 863 -1.16 -57.60 -13.35
C ILE A 863 -1.65 -56.72 -14.51
N GLU A 864 -2.08 -57.31 -15.63
CA GLU A 864 -2.66 -56.61 -16.77
C GLU A 864 -3.87 -55.75 -16.34
N GLU A 865 -4.91 -56.36 -15.76
CA GLU A 865 -6.13 -55.68 -15.32
C GLU A 865 -5.83 -54.48 -14.42
N SER A 866 -4.86 -54.64 -13.50
CA SER A 866 -4.40 -53.58 -12.59
C SER A 866 -3.68 -52.45 -13.34
N LEU A 867 -2.65 -52.78 -14.13
CA LEU A 867 -1.80 -51.79 -14.80
C LEU A 867 -2.50 -51.05 -15.94
N THR A 868 -3.43 -51.70 -16.65
CA THR A 868 -4.24 -51.09 -17.73
C THR A 868 -5.06 -49.89 -17.21
N THR A 869 -5.52 -49.94 -15.95
CA THR A 869 -6.28 -48.83 -15.33
C THR A 869 -5.40 -47.68 -14.85
N SER A 870 -4.17 -47.97 -14.43
CA SER A 870 -3.22 -46.97 -13.91
C SER A 870 -2.40 -46.26 -15.00
N LEU A 871 -1.88 -46.99 -15.98
CA LEU A 871 -0.87 -46.49 -16.92
C LEU A 871 -1.44 -46.00 -18.25
N ASN A 872 -0.75 -45.06 -18.87
CA ASN A 872 -0.97 -44.72 -20.29
C ASN A 872 -0.54 -45.89 -21.19
N THR A 873 -1.29 -46.11 -22.28
CA THR A 873 -1.18 -47.29 -23.16
C THR A 873 0.23 -47.58 -23.71
N HIS A 874 1.05 -46.55 -23.93
CA HIS A 874 2.42 -46.73 -24.43
C HIS A 874 3.40 -47.23 -23.35
N LYS A 875 3.21 -46.82 -22.09
CA LYS A 875 3.98 -47.32 -20.94
C LYS A 875 3.55 -48.74 -20.55
N PHE A 876 2.24 -49.00 -20.61
CA PHE A 876 1.69 -50.34 -20.46
C PHE A 876 2.30 -51.32 -21.49
N ARG A 877 2.36 -50.93 -22.78
CA ARG A 877 3.01 -51.74 -23.82
C ARG A 877 4.47 -52.03 -23.50
N TYR A 878 5.25 -51.02 -23.10
CA TYR A 878 6.66 -51.19 -22.74
C TYR A 878 6.88 -52.26 -21.64
N ILE A 879 5.96 -52.41 -20.68
CA ILE A 879 6.09 -53.43 -19.61
C ILE A 879 6.00 -54.86 -20.17
N PHE A 880 5.05 -55.12 -21.07
CA PHE A 880 4.81 -56.46 -21.64
C PHE A 880 5.56 -56.73 -22.97
N GLU A 881 6.14 -55.70 -23.59
CA GLU A 881 7.00 -55.83 -24.78
C GLU A 881 8.22 -56.72 -24.48
N GLY A 882 8.53 -57.64 -25.39
CA GLY A 882 9.63 -58.62 -25.24
C GLY A 882 9.33 -59.81 -24.31
N LEU A 883 8.18 -59.85 -23.62
CA LEU A 883 7.89 -60.90 -22.65
C LEU A 883 7.74 -62.29 -23.28
N GLY A 884 7.21 -62.38 -24.51
CA GLY A 884 7.11 -63.64 -25.26
C GLY A 884 8.49 -64.23 -25.57
N HIS A 885 9.46 -63.36 -25.90
CA HIS A 885 10.86 -63.75 -26.06
C HIS A 885 11.46 -64.23 -24.73
N GLN A 886 11.26 -63.48 -23.64
CA GLN A 886 11.77 -63.88 -22.32
C GLN A 886 11.24 -65.25 -21.88
N MET A 887 9.94 -65.51 -22.06
CA MET A 887 9.34 -66.83 -21.80
C MET A 887 9.95 -67.91 -22.72
N SER A 888 10.10 -67.62 -24.01
CA SER A 888 10.68 -68.54 -25.00
C SER A 888 12.09 -68.97 -24.61
N SER A 889 12.97 -68.00 -24.32
CA SER A 889 14.34 -68.23 -23.85
C SER A 889 14.38 -69.08 -22.57
N ILE A 890 13.56 -68.77 -21.57
CA ILE A 890 13.48 -69.58 -20.34
C ILE A 890 13.05 -71.02 -20.66
N LEU A 891 12.05 -71.20 -21.53
CA LEU A 891 11.50 -72.51 -21.88
C LEU A 891 12.48 -73.35 -22.71
N VAL A 892 13.22 -72.76 -23.64
CA VAL A 892 14.23 -73.49 -24.43
C VAL A 892 15.44 -73.83 -23.54
N ASN A 893 15.95 -72.89 -22.75
CA ASN A 893 17.05 -73.14 -21.80
C ASN A 893 16.69 -74.15 -20.69
N SER A 894 15.40 -74.27 -20.33
CA SER A 894 14.92 -75.24 -19.33
C SER A 894 15.26 -76.71 -19.65
N THR A 895 15.52 -77.01 -20.92
CA THR A 895 15.86 -78.35 -21.44
C THR A 895 17.06 -78.98 -20.74
N GLN A 896 18.02 -78.18 -20.27
CA GLN A 896 19.19 -78.67 -19.54
C GLN A 896 18.80 -79.35 -18.21
N TYR A 897 17.76 -78.85 -17.54
CA TYR A 897 17.32 -79.31 -16.21
C TYR A 897 16.51 -80.60 -16.23
N PHE A 898 15.86 -80.95 -17.36
CA PHE A 898 15.11 -82.21 -17.44
C PHE A 898 16.07 -83.40 -17.40
N ASN A 899 15.82 -84.34 -16.48
CA ASN A 899 16.56 -85.60 -16.45
C ASN A 899 16.13 -86.51 -17.61
N ARG A 900 14.81 -86.66 -17.81
CA ARG A 900 14.21 -87.42 -18.92
C ARG A 900 12.91 -86.78 -19.38
N ILE A 901 12.60 -86.92 -20.67
CA ILE A 901 11.34 -86.50 -21.28
C ILE A 901 10.69 -87.67 -22.04
N SER A 902 9.38 -87.82 -21.91
CA SER A 902 8.57 -88.79 -22.68
C SER A 902 7.76 -88.07 -23.77
N HIS A 903 7.20 -88.80 -24.74
CA HIS A 903 6.28 -88.20 -25.73
C HIS A 903 5.07 -87.51 -25.08
N SER A 904 4.52 -88.07 -23.99
CA SER A 904 3.49 -87.40 -23.18
C SER A 904 4.00 -86.13 -22.50
N GLY A 905 5.27 -86.11 -22.08
CA GLY A 905 5.97 -84.92 -21.58
C GLY A 905 6.13 -83.84 -22.63
N ILE A 906 6.54 -84.18 -23.86
CA ILE A 906 6.64 -83.23 -24.99
C ILE A 906 5.26 -82.62 -25.27
N LYS A 907 4.20 -83.43 -25.39
CA LYS A 907 2.82 -82.93 -25.53
C LYS A 907 2.42 -81.98 -24.40
N LYS A 908 2.75 -82.31 -23.13
CA LYS A 908 2.48 -81.44 -21.98
C LYS A 908 3.23 -80.10 -22.12
N MET A 909 4.49 -80.10 -22.54
CA MET A 909 5.23 -78.86 -22.77
C MET A 909 4.64 -78.03 -23.92
N CYS A 910 4.25 -78.65 -25.04
CA CYS A 910 3.56 -77.94 -26.12
C CYS A 910 2.23 -77.32 -25.65
N ARG A 911 1.48 -78.00 -24.76
CA ARG A 911 0.26 -77.45 -24.11
C ARG A 911 0.58 -76.27 -23.19
N ASN A 912 1.68 -76.33 -22.43
CA ASN A 912 2.16 -75.20 -21.61
C ASN A 912 2.48 -73.97 -22.48
N ILE A 913 3.28 -74.15 -23.53
CA ILE A 913 3.69 -73.08 -24.44
C ILE A 913 2.46 -72.45 -25.11
N PHE A 914 1.51 -73.27 -25.58
CA PHE A 914 0.26 -72.79 -26.14
C PHE A 914 -0.59 -72.00 -25.12
N ALA A 915 -0.67 -72.46 -23.86
CA ALA A 915 -1.39 -71.75 -22.81
C ALA A 915 -0.76 -70.39 -22.47
N LEU A 916 0.58 -70.30 -22.44
CA LEU A 916 1.31 -69.04 -22.27
C LEU A 916 1.08 -68.10 -23.46
N GLN A 917 1.21 -68.62 -24.68
CA GLN A 917 1.02 -67.88 -25.92
C GLN A 917 -0.39 -67.30 -26.03
N GLN A 918 -1.41 -68.09 -25.72
CA GLN A 918 -2.80 -67.63 -25.71
C GLN A 918 -3.04 -66.53 -24.67
N ASN A 919 -2.46 -66.64 -23.47
CA ASN A 919 -2.59 -65.61 -22.45
C ASN A 919 -1.88 -64.32 -22.85
N LEU A 920 -0.63 -64.42 -23.31
CA LEU A 920 0.16 -63.26 -23.66
C LEU A 920 -0.40 -62.53 -24.89
N THR A 921 -0.83 -63.25 -25.94
CA THR A 921 -1.52 -62.66 -27.10
C THR A 921 -2.79 -61.89 -26.71
N ASN A 922 -3.51 -62.33 -25.68
CA ASN A 922 -4.67 -61.57 -25.16
C ASN A 922 -4.25 -60.29 -24.41
N ILE A 923 -3.09 -60.27 -23.76
CA ILE A 923 -2.55 -59.12 -23.02
C ILE A 923 -1.94 -58.08 -23.98
N THR A 924 -1.08 -58.53 -24.90
CA THR A 924 -0.35 -57.66 -25.83
C THR A 924 -1.20 -57.21 -27.03
N MET A 925 -2.27 -57.97 -27.35
CA MET A 925 -3.04 -57.87 -28.59
C MET A 925 -2.18 -58.06 -29.84
N SER A 926 -1.04 -58.76 -29.72
CA SER A 926 -0.13 -59.14 -30.80
C SER A 926 0.14 -60.65 -30.83
N ARG A 927 0.53 -61.17 -32.00
CA ARG A 927 0.95 -62.57 -32.11
C ARG A 927 2.36 -62.72 -31.53
N GLU A 928 2.49 -63.60 -30.55
CA GLU A 928 3.76 -63.91 -29.90
C GLU A 928 4.51 -65.00 -30.69
N VAL A 929 5.32 -64.57 -31.68
CA VAL A 929 6.05 -65.47 -32.59
C VAL A 929 7.21 -66.18 -31.89
N ASP A 930 7.84 -65.57 -30.90
CA ASP A 930 8.90 -66.21 -30.10
C ASP A 930 8.42 -67.49 -29.39
N LEU A 931 7.13 -67.56 -29.01
CA LEU A 931 6.57 -68.76 -28.39
C LEU A 931 6.26 -69.87 -29.42
N ASP A 932 6.00 -69.52 -30.69
CA ASP A 932 6.00 -70.52 -31.78
C ASP A 932 7.38 -71.16 -31.93
N HIS A 933 8.47 -70.38 -31.76
CA HIS A 933 9.84 -70.86 -31.83
C HIS A 933 10.18 -71.84 -30.68
N ALA A 934 9.80 -71.52 -29.44
CA ALA A 934 9.92 -72.48 -28.32
C ALA A 934 9.10 -73.75 -28.55
N ARG A 935 7.88 -73.63 -29.12
CA ARG A 935 7.05 -74.80 -29.46
C ARG A 935 7.74 -75.69 -30.48
N GLN A 936 8.30 -75.11 -31.54
CA GLN A 936 9.06 -75.82 -32.56
C GLN A 936 10.29 -76.53 -31.97
N TYR A 937 11.01 -75.89 -31.03
CA TYR A 937 12.14 -76.52 -30.34
C TYR A 937 11.73 -77.84 -29.67
N TYR A 938 10.67 -77.83 -28.86
CA TYR A 938 10.19 -79.06 -28.21
C TYR A 938 9.61 -80.07 -29.21
N GLU A 939 9.07 -79.62 -30.35
CA GLU A 939 8.63 -80.53 -31.42
C GLU A 939 9.81 -81.25 -32.10
N THR A 940 11.03 -80.68 -32.14
CA THR A 940 12.21 -81.42 -32.61
C THR A 940 12.55 -82.65 -31.75
N LEU A 941 12.14 -82.68 -30.48
CA LEU A 941 12.36 -83.82 -29.58
C LEU A 941 11.46 -85.03 -29.90
N TYR A 942 10.54 -84.93 -30.87
CA TYR A 942 9.89 -86.11 -31.45
C TYR A 942 10.80 -86.88 -32.42
N MET A 943 11.83 -86.23 -32.95
CA MET A 943 12.74 -86.78 -33.97
C MET A 943 13.91 -87.54 -33.33
N THR A 944 14.50 -88.46 -34.08
CA THR A 944 15.75 -89.12 -33.65
C THR A 944 16.96 -88.19 -33.80
N VAL A 945 18.06 -88.49 -33.10
CA VAL A 945 19.29 -87.69 -33.18
C VAL A 945 19.82 -87.58 -34.62
N GLU A 946 19.65 -88.63 -35.42
CA GLU A 946 20.10 -88.65 -36.82
C GLU A 946 19.17 -87.83 -37.73
N GLU A 947 17.86 -87.87 -37.49
CA GLU A 947 16.89 -86.99 -38.17
C GLU A 947 17.15 -85.51 -37.86
N ILE A 948 17.49 -85.14 -36.61
CA ILE A 948 17.83 -83.76 -36.24
C ILE A 948 19.09 -83.29 -36.99
N LEU A 949 20.15 -84.11 -37.02
CA LEU A 949 21.39 -83.78 -37.73
C LEU A 949 21.17 -83.67 -39.25
N ASN A 950 20.36 -84.55 -39.84
CA ASN A 950 20.00 -84.49 -41.26
C ASN A 950 19.16 -83.24 -41.57
N SER A 951 18.16 -82.93 -40.73
CA SER A 951 17.34 -81.72 -40.86
C SER A 951 18.17 -80.44 -40.79
N LEU A 952 19.23 -80.42 -39.97
CA LEU A 952 20.16 -79.28 -39.86
C LEU A 952 21.00 -79.11 -41.14
N VAL A 953 21.38 -80.22 -41.79
CA VAL A 953 22.05 -80.24 -43.10
C VAL A 953 21.11 -79.82 -44.24
N GLU A 954 19.84 -80.23 -44.21
CA GLU A 954 18.87 -79.94 -45.29
C GLU A 954 18.20 -78.57 -45.16
N GLN A 955 17.65 -78.25 -43.99
CA GLN A 955 16.77 -77.07 -43.78
C GLN A 955 17.53 -75.85 -43.25
N GLY A 956 18.63 -76.06 -42.50
CA GLY A 956 19.44 -74.98 -41.94
C GLY A 956 19.54 -75.00 -40.42
N VAL A 957 20.20 -73.98 -39.89
CA VAL A 957 20.36 -73.76 -38.45
C VAL A 957 19.17 -72.93 -37.96
N HIS A 958 18.38 -73.50 -37.05
CA HIS A 958 17.23 -72.80 -36.45
C HIS A 958 17.46 -72.42 -34.98
N PHE A 959 18.29 -73.18 -34.26
CA PHE A 959 18.63 -72.93 -32.85
C PHE A 959 20.14 -72.73 -32.67
N THR A 960 20.57 -72.23 -31.52
CA THR A 960 21.99 -72.07 -31.20
C THR A 960 22.67 -73.42 -30.98
N GLU A 961 24.02 -73.44 -31.04
CA GLU A 961 24.80 -74.66 -30.78
C GLU A 961 24.48 -75.25 -29.39
N LEU A 962 24.37 -74.40 -28.37
CA LEU A 962 24.09 -74.82 -26.99
C LEU A 962 22.70 -75.46 -26.85
N GLU A 963 21.70 -74.90 -27.52
CA GLU A 963 20.33 -75.42 -27.51
C GLU A 963 20.22 -76.78 -28.21
N TYR A 964 20.91 -76.98 -29.34
CA TYR A 964 21.02 -78.30 -29.99
C TYR A 964 21.79 -79.30 -29.12
N VAL A 965 22.89 -78.89 -28.48
CA VAL A 965 23.64 -79.75 -27.53
C VAL A 965 22.73 -80.18 -26.37
N ASN A 966 21.94 -79.26 -25.81
CA ASN A 966 20.99 -79.54 -24.73
C ASN A 966 19.87 -80.49 -25.16
N ALA A 967 19.32 -80.32 -26.38
CA ALA A 967 18.34 -81.24 -26.95
C ALA A 967 18.91 -82.66 -27.11
N LEU A 968 20.10 -82.79 -27.71
CA LEU A 968 20.77 -84.08 -27.90
C LEU A 968 21.08 -84.78 -26.57
N ASN A 969 21.56 -84.02 -25.58
CA ASN A 969 21.82 -84.54 -24.23
C ASN A 969 20.52 -85.00 -23.53
N LEU A 970 19.40 -84.30 -23.71
CA LEU A 970 18.11 -84.73 -23.17
C LEU A 970 17.59 -86.00 -23.87
N LEU A 971 17.69 -86.09 -25.20
CA LEU A 971 17.31 -87.29 -25.95
C LEU A 971 18.13 -88.50 -25.52
N GLN A 972 19.46 -88.36 -25.39
CA GLN A 972 20.32 -89.44 -24.91
C GLN A 972 19.96 -89.92 -23.50
N ARG A 973 19.68 -88.99 -22.56
CA ARG A 973 19.25 -89.36 -21.20
C ARG A 973 17.89 -90.06 -21.17
N SER A 974 17.04 -89.77 -22.15
CA SER A 974 15.66 -90.29 -22.26
C SER A 974 15.56 -91.63 -22.99
N THR A 975 16.51 -91.97 -23.87
CA THR A 975 16.55 -93.26 -24.59
C THR A 975 17.40 -94.32 -23.85
N PRO A 976 16.82 -95.45 -23.40
CA PRO A 976 17.58 -96.51 -22.76
C PRO A 976 18.42 -97.31 -23.77
N GLY A 977 19.73 -97.46 -23.51
CA GLY A 977 20.64 -98.32 -24.29
C GLY A 977 21.68 -97.60 -25.18
N THR A 978 21.76 -96.27 -25.13
CA THR A 978 22.61 -95.46 -26.02
C THR A 978 24.10 -95.47 -25.61
N ASP A 979 25.01 -95.85 -26.53
CA ASP A 979 26.47 -95.82 -26.29
C ASP A 979 26.99 -94.37 -26.12
N ALA A 980 27.74 -94.13 -25.04
CA ALA A 980 28.37 -92.85 -24.75
C ALA A 980 29.40 -92.43 -25.83
N LYS A 981 30.10 -93.37 -26.48
CA LYS A 981 31.02 -93.05 -27.59
C LYS A 981 30.27 -92.57 -28.82
N ALA A 982 29.16 -93.23 -29.17
CA ALA A 982 28.30 -92.81 -30.27
C ALA A 982 27.70 -91.42 -30.01
N HIS A 983 27.32 -91.11 -28.77
CA HIS A 983 26.84 -89.77 -28.40
C HIS A 983 27.92 -88.69 -28.54
N ALA A 984 29.14 -88.95 -28.06
CA ALA A 984 30.27 -88.02 -28.23
C ALA A 984 30.58 -87.75 -29.72
N ALA A 985 30.51 -88.78 -30.58
CA ALA A 985 30.66 -88.63 -32.03
C ALA A 985 29.53 -87.79 -32.65
N ARG A 986 28.27 -87.97 -32.22
CA ARG A 986 27.11 -87.16 -32.66
C ARG A 986 27.23 -85.69 -32.25
N LEU A 987 27.70 -85.41 -31.03
CA LEU A 987 27.99 -84.03 -30.58
C LEU A 987 29.15 -83.39 -31.36
N TRP A 988 30.20 -84.15 -31.69
CA TRP A 988 31.29 -83.65 -32.53
C TRP A 988 30.81 -83.34 -33.95
N ARG A 989 29.98 -84.22 -34.53
CA ARG A 989 29.37 -84.00 -35.85
C ARG A 989 28.42 -82.80 -35.88
N LEU A 990 27.66 -82.55 -34.81
CA LEU A 990 26.87 -81.32 -34.67
C LEU A 990 27.76 -80.08 -34.79
N LYS A 991 28.87 -80.02 -34.02
CA LYS A 991 29.80 -78.88 -34.06
C LYS A 991 30.41 -78.67 -35.44
N GLU A 992 30.76 -79.74 -36.13
CA GLU A 992 31.29 -79.69 -37.50
C GLU A 992 30.28 -79.06 -38.49
N ILE A 993 29.02 -79.51 -38.47
CA ILE A 993 27.97 -78.99 -39.36
C ILE A 993 27.62 -77.53 -39.00
N MET A 994 27.54 -77.20 -37.71
CA MET A 994 27.31 -75.83 -37.23
C MET A 994 28.41 -74.89 -37.70
N ALA A 995 29.69 -75.27 -37.56
CA ALA A 995 30.82 -74.47 -38.04
C ALA A 995 30.77 -74.24 -39.56
N GLN A 996 30.41 -75.26 -40.35
CA GLN A 996 30.25 -75.15 -41.80
C GLN A 996 29.10 -74.21 -42.20
N LYS A 997 27.94 -74.29 -41.53
CA LYS A 997 26.77 -73.47 -41.88
C LYS A 997 26.82 -72.03 -41.36
N VAL A 998 27.29 -71.82 -40.13
CA VAL A 998 27.45 -70.46 -39.57
C VAL A 998 28.55 -69.70 -40.31
N GLY A 999 29.60 -70.38 -40.78
CA GLY A 999 30.61 -69.79 -41.66
C GLY A 999 30.02 -69.23 -42.96
N ASN A 1000 29.11 -69.97 -43.61
CA ASN A 1000 28.43 -69.53 -44.83
C ASN A 1000 27.42 -68.40 -44.55
N GLN A 1001 26.65 -68.46 -43.46
CA GLN A 1001 25.70 -67.40 -43.09
C GLN A 1001 26.39 -66.07 -42.75
N ASN A 1002 27.56 -66.11 -42.09
CA ASN A 1002 28.34 -64.91 -41.83
C ASN A 1002 28.95 -64.30 -43.09
N ALA A 1003 29.31 -65.13 -44.09
CA ALA A 1003 29.79 -64.63 -45.38
C ALA A 1003 28.70 -63.84 -46.13
N GLU A 1004 27.48 -64.38 -46.22
CA GLU A 1004 26.32 -63.67 -46.80
C GLU A 1004 25.98 -62.38 -46.04
N MET A 1005 26.16 -62.36 -44.71
CA MET A 1005 25.87 -61.21 -43.86
C MET A 1005 26.93 -60.09 -43.93
N THR A 1006 28.11 -60.34 -44.53
CA THR A 1006 29.10 -59.29 -44.88
C THR A 1006 28.95 -58.73 -46.29
N GLU A 1007 28.07 -59.31 -47.13
CA GLU A 1007 27.74 -58.78 -48.47
C GLU A 1007 26.47 -57.90 -48.49
N ILE A 1008 25.85 -57.67 -47.33
CA ILE A 1008 24.67 -56.80 -47.10
C ILE A 1008 25.06 -55.61 -46.23
#